data_AF-A0A7X4DTB0-F1
#
_entry.id   AF-A0A7X4DTB0-F1
#
_cell.length_a   1.000
_cell.length_b   1.000
_cell.length_c   1.000
_cell.angle_alpha   90.00
_cell.angle_beta   90.00
_cell.angle_gamma   90.00
#
_symmetry.space_group_name_H-M   'P 1'
#
loop_
_entity.id
_entity.type
_entity.pdbx_description
1 polymer ?
#
loop_
_entity_poly.entity_id
_entity_poly.type
_entity_poly.pdbx_seq_one_letter_code
_entity_poly.pdbx_strand_id
1 'polypeptide(L)'
;EMFLGAFAPGIVLVLLYMAFILGLALIRPKLAPAVPYGGARDAKFLGNALLTLVPPLALIFLVLGSILSGIATVNQAGAIGASGALIMAGYRLVEQKRLTFAPALLAMVGLAVIAFALSTFDTNVKAVIVTGGDMTGVWLGGVGVTLVMIALVWSGVRVLRIENTLRNVMIETAKTTSLVFIILLGAAMLTAAFRAFGGEELVKDFLNSLPGGFWTQFVIVMAVIFVLGFFLDFIEIAVVVVPIVAPILLADPTANITAVWLGVMIGLNIQTSFLTPPFGFALFYLRGVAPSSVKTVQIYKGVVAFICLQLIALGIVGYYPQLVNYLPNRVSLLGETAPPPRNPKLQHCLEGYVHARLDESREVVLASIETARGLDLSVLPRGIRSDLADAFDNAEAAIGHLDGAWVAHDEVVAATDGYRPQHRRVRFIEKQIRDLDREIKELTKQASFLTSEDQADRKVRLEERVAETEAERAELAATLPDDWDEVYAQFSALVQAEDKARAAYRRAADDSVGPARTFLSIMDANDAFFALERDLRGVQGLVATGDRAVAEESAKALGSAFGALAGADEIRSALSKVRRSLREGREDREKAAEDWSDAVAAFEAQIEWRRAAAGDLSNGVRTYLEAISDTVGARQQERLNRDQALHISGCIAAHRDISLNF
;
A
#
# COMPACT_ATOMS: atom_id res chain seq x y z
N GLU A 1 1.68 6.22 -3.49
CA GLU A 1 2.04 4.94 -4.13
C GLU A 1 2.24 5.04 -5.65
N MET A 2 1.26 5.52 -6.44
CA MET A 2 1.41 5.60 -7.92
C MET A 2 2.68 6.33 -8.39
N PHE A 3 3.03 7.47 -7.77
CA PHE A 3 4.28 8.18 -8.09
C PHE A 3 5.54 7.34 -7.84
N LEU A 4 5.59 6.58 -6.73
CA LEU A 4 6.69 5.66 -6.43
C LEU A 4 6.72 4.51 -7.43
N GLY A 5 5.55 3.98 -7.82
CA GLY A 5 5.45 2.88 -8.78
C GLY A 5 5.86 3.28 -10.20
N ALA A 6 5.66 4.54 -10.58
CA ALA A 6 6.10 5.07 -11.89
C ALA A 6 7.61 5.38 -11.95
N PHE A 7 8.31 5.44 -10.81
CA PHE A 7 9.69 5.92 -10.75
C PHE A 7 10.68 5.03 -11.51
N ALA A 8 10.71 3.73 -11.19
CA ALA A 8 11.61 2.79 -11.87
C ALA A 8 11.25 2.58 -13.36
N PRO A 9 9.97 2.43 -13.77
CA PRO A 9 9.56 2.49 -15.17
C PRO A 9 10.02 3.76 -15.89
N GLY A 10 9.95 4.92 -15.22
CA GLY A 10 10.45 6.19 -15.76
C GLY A 10 11.95 6.16 -16.01
N ILE A 11 12.74 5.59 -15.09
CA ILE A 11 14.18 5.40 -15.28
C ILE A 11 14.47 4.47 -16.46
N VAL A 12 13.73 3.36 -16.58
CA VAL A 12 13.85 2.43 -17.73
C VAL A 12 13.62 3.17 -19.04
N LEU A 13 12.57 3.99 -19.13
CA LEU A 13 12.27 4.78 -20.32
C LEU A 13 13.38 5.80 -20.64
N VAL A 14 13.89 6.51 -19.63
CA VAL A 14 15.00 7.46 -19.79
C VAL A 14 16.26 6.75 -20.29
N LEU A 15 16.60 5.58 -19.72
CA LEU A 15 17.74 4.78 -20.15
C LEU A 15 17.58 4.29 -21.60
N LEU A 16 16.39 3.85 -22.00
CA LEU A 16 16.10 3.46 -23.38
C LEU A 16 16.28 4.64 -24.34
N TYR A 17 15.81 5.84 -23.99
CA TYR A 17 15.99 7.04 -24.80
C TYR A 17 17.46 7.44 -24.91
N MET A 18 18.20 7.43 -23.79
CA MET A 18 19.63 7.73 -23.80
C MET A 18 20.42 6.73 -24.63
N ALA A 19 20.16 5.43 -24.46
CA ALA A 19 20.82 4.36 -25.21
C ALA A 19 20.53 4.49 -26.71
N PHE A 20 19.28 4.78 -27.09
CA PHE A 20 18.92 5.00 -28.49
C PHE A 20 19.61 6.23 -29.09
N ILE A 21 19.56 7.38 -28.41
CA ILE A 21 20.17 8.62 -28.91
C ILE A 21 21.68 8.45 -29.05
N LEU A 22 22.34 7.89 -28.03
CA LEU A 22 23.78 7.65 -28.04
C LEU A 22 24.17 6.64 -29.12
N GLY A 23 23.46 5.51 -29.21
CA GLY A 23 23.68 4.51 -30.25
C GLY A 23 23.52 5.09 -31.65
N LEU A 24 22.47 5.88 -31.89
CA LEU A 24 22.24 6.53 -33.17
C LEU A 24 23.33 7.57 -33.49
N ALA A 25 23.78 8.35 -32.51
CA ALA A 25 24.85 9.32 -32.68
C ALA A 25 26.20 8.66 -33.01
N LEU A 26 26.49 7.50 -32.41
CA LEU A 26 27.72 6.73 -32.67
C LEU A 26 27.68 6.05 -34.05
N ILE A 27 26.56 5.42 -34.43
CA ILE A 27 26.43 4.69 -35.70
C ILE A 27 26.25 5.67 -36.88
N ARG A 28 25.48 6.74 -36.69
CA ARG A 28 25.15 7.72 -37.73
C ARG A 28 25.38 9.16 -37.24
N PRO A 29 26.66 9.58 -37.10
CA PRO A 29 27.01 10.92 -36.60
C PRO A 29 26.46 12.06 -37.47
N LYS A 30 26.15 11.80 -38.75
CA LYS A 30 25.50 12.79 -39.64
C LYS A 30 24.08 13.17 -39.20
N LEU A 31 23.37 12.29 -38.49
CA LEU A 31 22.01 12.55 -37.99
C LEU A 31 22.00 13.31 -36.65
N ALA A 32 23.12 13.28 -35.93
CA ALA A 32 23.33 14.01 -34.68
C ALA A 32 24.66 14.79 -34.76
N PRO A 33 24.76 15.79 -35.66
CA PRO A 33 25.99 16.54 -35.83
C PRO A 33 26.37 17.24 -34.52
N ALA A 34 27.65 17.19 -34.18
CA ALA A 34 28.15 17.85 -32.98
C ALA A 34 27.92 19.36 -33.07
N VAL A 35 27.47 19.97 -31.97
CA VAL A 35 27.34 21.42 -31.87
C VAL A 35 28.73 22.03 -32.11
N PRO A 36 28.88 22.96 -33.07
CA PRO A 36 30.16 23.59 -33.34
C PRO A 36 30.60 24.37 -32.10
N TYR A 37 31.69 23.91 -31.48
CA TYR A 37 32.29 24.53 -30.30
C TYR A 37 33.69 25.00 -30.66
N GLY A 38 33.92 26.30 -30.59
CA GLY A 38 35.19 26.93 -30.99
C GLY A 38 36.34 26.76 -29.98
N GLY A 39 36.09 26.14 -28.82
CA GLY A 39 37.11 25.89 -27.79
C GLY A 39 37.56 24.43 -27.72
N ALA A 40 38.57 24.15 -26.87
CA ALA A 40 38.96 22.78 -26.56
C ALA A 40 37.88 22.09 -25.71
N ARG A 41 37.59 20.82 -26.00
CA ARG A 41 36.71 19.97 -25.16
C ARG A 41 37.53 19.44 -23.97
N ASP A 42 37.91 20.35 -23.08
CA ASP A 42 38.74 20.09 -21.91
C ASP A 42 37.91 19.78 -20.65
N ALA A 43 38.59 19.47 -19.54
CA ALA A 43 37.93 19.23 -18.26
C ALA A 43 37.11 20.44 -17.77
N LYS A 44 37.49 21.65 -18.17
CA LYS A 44 36.80 22.90 -17.84
C LYS A 44 35.47 23.03 -18.59
N PHE A 45 35.44 22.65 -19.87
CA PHE A 45 34.21 22.53 -20.65
C PHE A 45 33.26 21.53 -20.01
N LEU A 46 33.75 20.34 -19.62
CA LEU A 46 32.94 19.33 -18.93
C LEU A 46 32.39 19.85 -17.59
N GLY A 47 33.23 20.54 -16.80
CA GLY A 47 32.81 21.17 -15.56
C GLY A 47 31.69 22.20 -15.75
N ASN A 48 31.82 23.08 -16.75
CA ASN A 48 30.79 24.06 -17.08
C ASN A 48 29.49 23.39 -17.58
N ALA A 49 29.60 22.35 -18.41
CA ALA A 49 28.45 21.61 -18.91
C ALA A 49 27.69 20.91 -17.76
N LEU A 50 28.40 20.30 -16.81
CA LEU A 50 27.79 19.71 -15.61
C LEU A 50 27.14 20.78 -14.72
N LEU A 51 27.83 21.91 -14.49
CA LEU A 51 27.33 22.97 -13.63
C LEU A 51 26.04 23.62 -14.16
N THR A 52 25.83 23.65 -15.48
CA THR A 52 24.58 24.20 -16.08
C THR A 52 23.37 23.29 -15.88
N LEU A 53 23.58 21.99 -15.66
CA LEU A 53 22.53 21.00 -15.37
C LEU A 53 22.13 20.98 -13.89
N VAL A 54 23.00 21.44 -12.99
CA VAL A 54 22.75 21.41 -11.54
C VAL A 54 21.46 22.13 -11.15
N PRO A 55 21.17 23.39 -11.58
CA PRO A 55 19.98 24.08 -11.11
C PRO A 55 18.64 23.42 -11.52
N PRO A 56 18.44 23.02 -12.79
CA PRO A 56 17.23 22.28 -13.18
C PRO A 56 17.09 20.94 -12.47
N LEU A 57 18.17 20.17 -12.34
CA LEU A 57 18.14 18.88 -11.65
C LEU A 57 17.85 19.05 -10.16
N ALA A 58 18.48 20.03 -9.51
CA ALA A 58 18.21 20.36 -8.11
C ALA A 58 16.74 20.72 -7.91
N LEU A 59 16.13 21.49 -8.81
CA LEU A 59 14.70 21.79 -8.74
C LEU A 59 13.84 20.53 -8.89
N ILE A 60 14.17 19.65 -9.83
CA ILE A 60 13.45 18.38 -10.03
C ILE A 60 13.54 17.51 -8.77
N PHE A 61 14.74 17.30 -8.23
CA PHE A 61 14.93 16.52 -7.01
C PHE A 61 14.24 17.14 -5.80
N LEU A 62 14.22 18.46 -5.70
CA LEU A 62 13.60 19.17 -4.60
C LEU A 62 12.06 19.02 -4.67
N VAL A 63 11.45 19.24 -5.84
CA VAL A 63 10.01 19.06 -6.04
C VAL A 63 9.62 17.59 -5.87
N LEU A 64 10.24 16.68 -6.63
CA LEU A 64 9.90 15.26 -6.58
C LEU A 64 10.21 14.67 -5.20
N GLY A 65 11.36 15.01 -4.62
CA GLY A 65 11.75 14.57 -3.27
C GLY A 65 10.77 15.02 -2.20
N SER A 66 10.25 16.25 -2.28
CA SER A 66 9.24 16.75 -1.34
C SER A 66 7.90 16.01 -1.43
N ILE A 67 7.52 15.56 -2.63
CA ILE A 67 6.32 14.73 -2.85
C ILE A 67 6.55 13.32 -2.33
N LEU A 68 7.68 12.70 -2.67
CA LEU A 68 7.99 11.32 -2.32
C LEU A 68 8.23 11.12 -0.82
N SER A 69 8.79 12.12 -0.14
CA SER A 69 8.97 12.12 1.32
C SER A 69 7.72 12.52 2.10
N GLY A 70 6.63 12.91 1.42
CA GLY A 70 5.40 13.36 2.06
C GLY A 70 5.49 14.72 2.76
N ILE A 71 6.61 15.45 2.61
CA ILE A 71 6.81 16.80 3.18
C ILE A 71 5.84 17.80 2.56
N ALA A 72 5.59 17.68 1.25
CA ALA A 72 4.74 18.59 0.51
C ALA A 72 3.70 17.82 -0.32
N THR A 73 2.46 18.30 -0.30
CA THR A 73 1.43 17.88 -1.26
C THR A 73 1.79 18.33 -2.68
N VAL A 74 1.18 17.73 -3.71
CA VAL A 74 1.45 18.06 -5.13
C VAL A 74 1.32 19.57 -5.42
N ASN A 75 0.32 20.23 -4.82
CA ASN A 75 0.11 21.67 -4.98
C ASN A 75 1.24 22.49 -4.31
N GLN A 76 1.66 22.09 -3.11
CA GLN A 76 2.76 22.74 -2.39
C GLN A 76 4.09 22.53 -3.11
N ALA A 77 4.37 21.33 -3.58
CA ALA A 77 5.55 21.01 -4.37
C ALA A 77 5.58 21.80 -5.69
N GLY A 78 4.43 21.99 -6.34
CA GLY A 78 4.28 22.87 -7.50
C GLY A 78 4.64 24.33 -7.21
N ALA A 79 4.23 24.87 -6.06
CA ALA A 79 4.61 26.21 -5.62
C ALA A 79 6.12 26.34 -5.42
N ILE A 80 6.75 25.34 -4.81
CA ILE A 80 8.20 25.27 -4.63
C ILE A 80 8.92 25.27 -6.01
N GLY A 81 8.41 24.50 -6.96
CA GLY A 81 8.90 24.46 -8.34
C GLY A 81 8.83 25.84 -9.02
N ALA A 82 7.69 26.52 -8.91
CA ALA A 82 7.47 27.84 -9.49
C ALA A 82 8.38 28.91 -8.86
N SER A 83 8.51 28.90 -7.53
CA SER A 83 9.42 29.78 -6.78
C SER A 83 10.88 29.58 -7.21
N GLY A 84 11.33 28.32 -7.32
CA GLY A 84 12.68 28.01 -7.77
C GLY A 84 12.93 28.41 -9.24
N ALA A 85 11.97 28.16 -10.13
CA ALA A 85 12.06 28.59 -11.54
C ALA A 85 12.14 30.13 -11.66
N LEU A 86 11.39 30.87 -10.85
CA LEU A 86 11.41 32.34 -10.82
C LEU A 86 12.78 32.87 -10.40
N ILE A 87 13.37 32.30 -9.34
CA ILE A 87 14.73 32.65 -8.90
C ILE A 87 15.75 32.32 -9.98
N MET A 88 15.62 31.17 -10.64
CA MET A 88 16.49 30.77 -11.74
C MET A 88 16.44 31.71 -12.94
N ALA A 89 15.24 32.08 -13.37
CA ALA A 89 15.05 33.06 -14.43
C ALA A 89 15.65 34.42 -14.03
N GLY A 90 15.48 34.85 -12.77
CA GLY A 90 15.96 36.13 -12.26
C GLY A 90 17.48 36.33 -12.29
N TYR A 91 18.29 35.26 -12.26
CA TYR A 91 19.75 35.35 -12.46
C TYR A 91 20.19 34.99 -13.88
N ARG A 92 19.46 34.13 -14.61
CA ARG A 92 19.82 33.76 -16.00
C ARG A 92 19.58 34.87 -17.01
N LEU A 93 18.59 35.73 -16.77
CA LEU A 93 18.23 36.84 -17.67
C LEU A 93 19.12 38.08 -17.51
N VAL A 94 19.99 38.14 -16.49
CA VAL A 94 20.83 39.31 -16.21
C VAL A 94 22.24 39.05 -16.71
N GLU A 95 22.81 39.99 -17.48
CA GLU A 95 24.23 39.98 -17.85
C GLU A 95 25.12 39.79 -16.60
N GLN A 96 26.25 39.07 -16.73
CA GLN A 96 27.12 38.72 -15.61
C GLN A 96 27.68 39.98 -14.90
N LYS A 97 26.99 40.44 -13.86
CA LYS A 97 27.35 41.55 -12.97
C LYS A 97 27.44 41.01 -11.54
N ARG A 98 28.04 41.79 -10.62
CA ARG A 98 28.26 41.37 -9.22
C ARG A 98 26.96 40.97 -8.48
N LEU A 99 25.81 41.55 -8.85
CA LEU A 99 24.52 41.30 -8.20
C LEU A 99 23.67 40.22 -8.90
N THR A 100 24.20 39.52 -9.90
CA THR A 100 23.42 38.54 -10.68
C THR A 100 22.84 37.45 -9.78
N PHE A 101 23.65 36.83 -8.91
CA PHE A 101 23.24 35.75 -8.02
C PHE A 101 22.69 36.20 -6.65
N ALA A 102 22.59 37.51 -6.40
CA ALA A 102 22.19 38.04 -5.09
C ALA A 102 20.81 37.52 -4.61
N PRO A 103 19.74 37.47 -5.45
CA PRO A 103 18.46 36.91 -5.02
C PRO A 103 18.55 35.42 -4.67
N ALA A 104 19.33 34.63 -5.43
CA ALA A 104 19.49 33.20 -5.17
C ALA A 104 20.24 32.94 -3.86
N LEU A 105 21.34 33.67 -3.61
CA LEU A 105 22.09 33.60 -2.35
C LEU A 105 21.21 34.00 -1.16
N LEU A 106 20.42 35.06 -1.31
CA LEU A 106 19.54 35.55 -0.26
C LEU A 106 18.42 34.55 0.05
N ALA A 107 17.87 33.87 -0.96
CA ALA A 107 16.96 32.75 -0.76
C ALA A 107 17.62 31.56 -0.04
N MET A 108 18.85 31.18 -0.41
CA MET A 108 19.57 30.10 0.28
C MET A 108 19.86 30.43 1.74
N VAL A 109 20.28 31.67 2.04
CA VAL A 109 20.48 32.12 3.43
C VAL A 109 19.17 32.11 4.19
N GLY A 110 18.08 32.61 3.60
CA GLY A 110 16.74 32.57 4.21
C GLY A 110 16.29 31.15 4.54
N LEU A 111 16.45 30.21 3.59
CA LEU A 111 16.14 28.79 3.80
C LEU A 111 17.03 28.15 4.87
N ALA A 112 18.33 28.47 4.91
CA ALA A 112 19.25 27.98 5.93
C ALA A 112 18.87 28.48 7.34
N VAL A 113 18.44 29.75 7.45
CA VAL A 113 17.95 30.32 8.71
C VAL A 113 16.65 29.63 9.16
N ILE A 114 15.71 29.36 8.24
CA ILE A 114 14.49 28.61 8.55
C ILE A 114 14.83 27.19 9.02
N ALA A 115 15.70 26.49 8.29
CA ALA A 115 16.11 25.14 8.65
C ALA A 115 16.81 25.09 10.02
N PHE A 116 17.71 26.05 10.29
CA PHE A 116 18.36 26.18 11.60
C PHE A 116 17.33 26.42 12.71
N ALA A 117 16.39 27.36 12.51
CA ALA A 117 15.33 27.65 13.46
C ALA A 117 14.47 26.42 13.78
N LEU A 118 14.05 25.67 12.76
CA LEU A 118 13.25 24.45 12.92
C LEU A 118 14.02 23.30 13.57
N SER A 119 15.33 23.20 13.35
CA SER A 119 16.16 22.12 13.92
C SER A 119 16.54 22.34 15.38
N THR A 120 16.60 23.60 15.82
CA THR A 120 17.16 23.98 17.14
C THR A 120 16.09 24.45 18.12
N PHE A 121 14.97 25.01 17.64
CA PHE A 121 13.94 25.63 18.47
C PHE A 121 12.54 25.10 18.17
N ASP A 122 11.68 25.07 19.20
CA ASP A 122 10.25 24.81 19.00
C ASP A 122 9.56 26.07 18.46
N THR A 123 9.20 26.03 17.19
CA THR A 123 8.56 27.16 16.48
C THR A 123 7.04 27.21 16.66
N ASN A 124 6.46 26.38 17.53
CA ASN A 124 5.03 26.36 17.79
C ASN A 124 4.58 27.61 18.56
N VAL A 125 4.03 28.57 17.81
CA VAL A 125 3.53 29.86 18.32
C VAL A 125 2.51 29.68 19.45
N LYS A 126 1.60 28.68 19.37
CA LYS A 126 0.60 28.45 20.41
C LYS A 126 1.22 27.89 21.69
N ALA A 127 2.17 26.96 21.56
CA ALA A 127 2.86 26.39 22.71
C ALA A 127 3.64 27.48 23.47
N VAL A 128 4.40 28.31 22.74
CA VAL A 128 5.22 29.38 23.31
C VAL A 128 4.39 30.43 24.07
N ILE A 129 3.22 30.82 23.52
CA ILE A 129 2.32 31.79 24.17
C ILE A 129 1.69 31.22 25.45
N VAL A 130 1.35 29.93 25.48
CA VAL A 130 0.67 29.29 26.61
C VAL A 130 1.64 28.91 27.73
N THR A 131 2.86 28.46 27.39
CA THR A 131 3.86 28.00 28.37
C THR A 131 4.92 29.03 28.74
N GLY A 132 4.90 30.23 28.12
CA GLY A 132 5.90 31.28 28.39
C GLY A 132 7.29 30.95 27.84
N GLY A 133 7.35 30.21 26.72
CA GLY A 133 8.59 29.75 26.09
C GLY A 133 9.38 30.86 25.37
N ASP A 134 10.59 30.52 24.92
CA ASP A 134 11.45 31.43 24.18
C ASP A 134 10.96 31.63 22.72
N MET A 135 10.73 32.90 22.33
CA MET A 135 10.25 33.28 21.00
C MET A 135 11.36 33.35 19.94
N THR A 136 12.62 33.12 20.32
CA THR A 136 13.78 33.21 19.41
C THR A 136 13.61 32.40 18.13
N GLY A 137 13.11 31.16 18.22
CA GLY A 137 12.84 30.30 17.07
C GLY A 137 11.82 30.89 16.10
N VAL A 138 10.74 31.49 16.61
CA VAL A 138 9.70 32.14 15.80
C VAL A 138 10.24 33.38 15.10
N TRP A 139 11.04 34.20 15.79
CA TRP A 139 11.67 35.38 15.20
C TRP A 139 12.68 35.03 14.11
N LEU A 140 13.55 34.05 14.35
CA LEU A 140 14.50 33.56 13.36
C LEU A 140 13.78 33.00 12.13
N GLY A 141 12.73 32.20 12.34
CA GLY A 141 11.87 31.73 11.25
C GLY A 141 11.26 32.89 10.45
N GLY A 142 10.73 33.91 11.13
CA GLY A 142 10.17 35.12 10.50
C GLY A 142 11.19 35.91 9.67
N VAL A 143 12.43 36.05 10.16
CA VAL A 143 13.54 36.67 9.41
C VAL A 143 13.86 35.83 8.17
N GLY A 144 13.98 34.51 8.32
CA GLY A 144 14.25 33.61 7.19
C GLY A 144 13.17 33.68 6.11
N VAL A 145 11.88 33.68 6.48
CA VAL A 145 10.75 33.85 5.56
C VAL A 145 10.82 35.20 4.84
N THR A 146 11.13 36.27 5.58
CA THR A 146 11.25 37.63 5.01
C THR A 146 12.36 37.69 3.96
N LEU A 147 13.51 37.07 4.22
CA LEU A 147 14.59 36.96 3.24
C LEU A 147 14.11 36.22 1.98
N VAL A 148 13.49 35.05 2.12
CA VAL A 148 12.97 34.30 0.95
C VAL A 148 11.96 35.14 0.15
N MET A 149 11.07 35.88 0.82
CA MET A 149 10.12 36.78 0.15
C MET A 149 10.82 37.91 -0.61
N ILE A 150 11.83 38.54 -0.02
CA ILE A 150 12.64 39.58 -0.70
C ILE A 150 13.31 39.00 -1.95
N ALA A 151 13.89 37.79 -1.85
CA ALA A 151 14.51 37.12 -2.98
C ALA A 151 13.52 36.83 -4.12
N LEU A 152 12.31 36.35 -3.78
CA LEU A 152 11.25 36.07 -4.75
C LEU A 152 10.74 37.35 -5.43
N VAL A 153 10.48 38.40 -4.66
CA VAL A 153 10.05 39.70 -5.19
C VAL A 153 11.13 40.30 -6.08
N TRP A 154 12.39 40.29 -5.66
CA TRP A 154 13.50 40.80 -6.48
C TRP A 154 13.63 40.01 -7.79
N SER A 155 13.57 38.68 -7.72
CA SER A 155 13.61 37.83 -8.92
C SER A 155 12.41 38.11 -9.84
N GLY A 156 11.21 38.19 -9.29
CA GLY A 156 9.99 38.51 -10.04
C GLY A 156 10.06 39.88 -10.73
N VAL A 157 10.54 40.91 -10.04
CA VAL A 157 10.73 42.25 -10.63
C VAL A 157 11.74 42.21 -11.79
N ARG A 158 12.83 41.44 -11.68
CA ARG A 158 13.79 41.28 -12.79
C ARG A 158 13.14 40.61 -13.99
N VAL A 159 12.45 39.49 -13.79
CA VAL A 159 11.80 38.74 -14.88
C VAL A 159 10.64 39.54 -15.51
N LEU A 160 9.97 40.41 -14.75
CA LEU A 160 8.97 41.35 -15.25
C LEU A 160 9.58 42.46 -16.12
N ARG A 161 10.69 43.07 -15.66
CA ARG A 161 11.28 44.23 -16.34
C ARG A 161 12.14 43.85 -17.55
N ILE A 162 12.81 42.70 -17.52
CA ILE A 162 13.70 42.25 -18.59
C ILE A 162 12.85 41.59 -19.67
N GLU A 163 12.83 42.23 -20.86
CA GLU A 163 12.16 41.74 -22.07
C GLU A 163 10.65 41.44 -21.92
N ASN A 164 10.02 41.92 -20.84
CA ASN A 164 8.67 41.52 -20.44
C ASN A 164 8.49 39.99 -20.35
N THR A 165 9.56 39.27 -19.96
CA THR A 165 9.60 37.80 -19.99
C THR A 165 8.44 37.21 -19.19
N LEU A 166 8.19 37.70 -17.96
CA LEU A 166 7.09 37.17 -17.15
C LEU A 166 5.73 37.37 -17.83
N ARG A 167 5.50 38.53 -18.45
CA ARG A 167 4.23 38.80 -19.14
C ARG A 167 4.03 37.86 -20.32
N ASN A 168 5.07 37.64 -21.13
CA ASN A 168 5.00 36.74 -22.28
C ASN A 168 4.74 35.31 -21.83
N VAL A 169 5.47 34.82 -20.81
CA VAL A 169 5.27 33.48 -20.24
C VAL A 169 3.87 33.32 -19.66
N MET A 170 3.34 34.33 -18.94
CA MET A 170 1.99 34.30 -18.41
C MET A 170 0.92 34.25 -19.51
N ILE A 171 1.10 35.01 -20.61
CA ILE A 171 0.18 35.00 -21.75
C ILE A 171 0.23 33.65 -22.48
N GLU A 172 1.42 33.11 -22.75
CA GLU A 172 1.57 31.79 -23.39
C GLU A 172 1.01 30.66 -22.52
N THR A 173 1.25 30.73 -21.21
CA THR A 173 0.69 29.78 -20.23
C THR A 173 -0.83 29.87 -20.21
N ALA A 174 -1.40 31.08 -20.15
CA ALA A 174 -2.85 31.29 -20.18
C ALA A 174 -3.47 30.77 -21.48
N LYS A 175 -2.87 31.07 -22.65
CA LYS A 175 -3.34 30.56 -23.95
C LYS A 175 -3.34 29.03 -24.00
N THR A 176 -2.23 28.41 -23.59
CA THR A 176 -2.08 26.94 -23.59
C THR A 176 -3.08 26.30 -22.63
N THR A 177 -3.24 26.88 -21.43
CA THR A 177 -4.16 26.39 -20.40
C THR A 177 -5.63 26.55 -20.83
N SER A 178 -6.02 27.71 -21.38
CA SER A 178 -7.38 27.94 -21.89
C SER A 178 -7.73 27.00 -23.04
N LEU A 179 -6.79 26.71 -23.95
CA LEU A 179 -6.99 25.73 -25.01
C LEU A 179 -7.30 24.34 -24.42
N VAL A 180 -6.52 23.89 -23.44
CA VAL A 180 -6.75 22.60 -22.75
C VAL A 180 -8.10 22.59 -22.04
N PHE A 181 -8.48 23.66 -21.33
CA PHE A 181 -9.77 23.73 -20.64
C PHE A 181 -10.98 23.73 -21.59
N ILE A 182 -10.88 24.39 -22.76
CA ILE A 182 -11.95 24.35 -23.75
C ILE A 182 -12.12 22.93 -24.30
N ILE A 183 -11.01 22.22 -24.58
CA ILE A 183 -11.03 20.82 -25.00
C ILE A 183 -11.67 19.95 -23.91
N LEU A 184 -11.28 20.15 -22.64
CA LEU A 184 -11.83 19.41 -21.51
C LEU A 184 -13.32 19.66 -21.31
N LEU A 185 -13.80 20.90 -21.50
CA LEU A 185 -15.23 21.21 -21.41
C LEU A 185 -16.03 20.54 -22.52
N GLY A 186 -15.54 20.57 -23.76
CA GLY A 186 -16.18 19.87 -24.90
C GLY A 186 -16.20 18.35 -24.71
N ALA A 187 -15.10 17.77 -24.23
CA ALA A 187 -15.00 16.35 -23.92
C ALA A 187 -15.95 15.95 -22.78
N ALA A 188 -16.00 16.73 -21.70
CA ALA A 188 -16.90 16.46 -20.57
C ALA A 188 -18.38 16.47 -20.98
N MET A 189 -18.78 17.36 -21.90
CA MET A 189 -20.13 17.35 -22.47
C MET A 189 -20.42 16.07 -23.26
N LEU A 190 -19.47 15.62 -24.09
CA LEU A 190 -19.60 14.37 -24.87
C LEU A 190 -19.69 13.15 -23.94
N THR A 191 -18.83 13.07 -22.93
CA THR A 191 -18.81 12.00 -21.93
C THR A 191 -20.10 11.95 -21.13
N ALA A 192 -20.59 13.12 -20.68
CA ALA A 192 -21.85 13.18 -19.94
C ALA A 192 -23.00 12.64 -20.80
N ALA A 193 -23.05 13.00 -22.08
CA ALA A 193 -24.02 12.43 -23.03
C ALA A 193 -23.80 10.92 -23.21
N PHE A 194 -22.58 10.47 -23.46
CA PHE A 194 -22.25 9.03 -23.64
C PHE A 194 -22.68 8.18 -22.44
N ARG A 195 -22.40 8.66 -21.22
CA ARG A 195 -22.84 8.02 -19.97
C ARG A 195 -24.35 8.03 -19.83
N ALA A 196 -25.00 9.16 -20.11
CA ALA A 196 -26.46 9.27 -20.01
C ALA A 196 -27.20 8.30 -20.95
N PHE A 197 -26.61 7.99 -22.11
CA PHE A 197 -27.14 6.99 -23.06
C PHE A 197 -26.70 5.54 -22.76
N GLY A 198 -26.05 5.27 -21.62
CA GLY A 198 -25.65 3.91 -21.23
C GLY A 198 -24.39 3.40 -21.94
N GLY A 199 -23.57 4.28 -22.54
CA GLY A 199 -22.35 3.90 -23.22
C GLY A 199 -21.34 3.16 -22.33
N GLU A 200 -21.34 3.43 -21.02
CA GLU A 200 -20.53 2.71 -20.03
C GLU A 200 -20.87 1.23 -19.94
N GLU A 201 -22.16 0.90 -19.91
CA GLU A 201 -22.64 -0.48 -19.81
C GLU A 201 -22.34 -1.25 -21.10
N LEU A 202 -22.49 -0.59 -22.26
CA LEU A 202 -22.12 -1.15 -23.56
C LEU A 202 -20.64 -1.55 -23.62
N VAL A 203 -19.72 -0.68 -23.16
CA VAL A 203 -18.28 -0.97 -23.16
C VAL A 203 -17.97 -2.09 -22.16
N LYS A 204 -18.59 -2.08 -20.98
CA LYS A 204 -18.42 -3.12 -19.97
C LYS A 204 -18.86 -4.48 -20.48
N ASP A 205 -20.03 -4.59 -21.08
CA ASP A 205 -20.56 -5.85 -21.61
C ASP A 205 -19.75 -6.36 -22.79
N PHE A 206 -19.33 -5.46 -23.69
CA PHE A 206 -18.39 -5.79 -24.75
C PHE A 206 -17.11 -6.40 -24.20
N LEU A 207 -16.45 -5.75 -23.23
CA LEU A 207 -15.20 -6.25 -22.64
C LEU A 207 -15.38 -7.59 -21.91
N ASN A 208 -16.52 -7.80 -21.24
CA ASN A 208 -16.84 -9.05 -20.53
C ASN A 208 -17.13 -10.22 -21.48
N SER A 209 -17.63 -9.93 -22.69
CA SER A 209 -17.90 -10.92 -23.73
C SER A 209 -16.65 -11.45 -24.43
N LEU A 210 -15.51 -10.75 -24.30
CA LEU A 210 -14.29 -11.11 -25.01
C LEU A 210 -13.71 -12.45 -24.51
N PRO A 211 -13.38 -13.39 -25.43
CA PRO A 211 -12.67 -14.61 -25.08
C PRO A 211 -11.21 -14.30 -24.73
N GLY A 212 -10.58 -15.13 -23.89
CA GLY A 212 -9.11 -15.12 -23.69
C GLY A 212 -8.59 -14.53 -22.36
N GLY A 213 -9.46 -14.36 -21.35
CA GLY A 213 -9.09 -14.00 -19.97
C GLY A 213 -8.42 -12.64 -19.81
N PHE A 214 -7.80 -12.41 -18.65
CA PHE A 214 -7.16 -11.15 -18.28
C PHE A 214 -6.26 -10.56 -19.38
N TRP A 215 -5.31 -11.32 -19.92
CA TRP A 215 -4.32 -10.77 -20.87
C TRP A 215 -4.95 -10.27 -22.16
N THR A 216 -5.99 -10.96 -22.65
CA THR A 216 -6.71 -10.53 -23.85
C THR A 216 -7.50 -9.26 -23.58
N GLN A 217 -8.24 -9.23 -22.47
CA GLN A 217 -8.95 -8.03 -22.03
C GLN A 217 -8.00 -6.85 -21.81
N PHE A 218 -6.87 -7.08 -21.13
CA PHE A 218 -5.83 -6.09 -20.86
C PHE A 218 -5.26 -5.51 -22.15
N VAL A 219 -4.85 -6.35 -23.11
CA VAL A 219 -4.28 -5.87 -24.39
C VAL A 219 -5.32 -5.08 -25.18
N ILE A 220 -6.58 -5.54 -25.24
CA ILE A 220 -7.65 -4.83 -25.94
C ILE A 220 -7.94 -3.50 -25.27
N VAL A 221 -8.04 -3.46 -23.95
CA VAL A 221 -8.17 -2.22 -23.18
C VAL A 221 -7.01 -1.26 -23.46
N MET A 222 -5.77 -1.75 -23.44
CA MET A 222 -4.61 -0.91 -23.73
C MET A 222 -4.69 -0.36 -25.16
N ALA A 223 -5.09 -1.17 -26.13
CA ALA A 223 -5.29 -0.72 -27.50
C ALA A 223 -6.41 0.34 -27.62
N VAL A 224 -7.54 0.14 -26.93
CA VAL A 224 -8.65 1.11 -26.90
C VAL A 224 -8.22 2.42 -26.26
N ILE A 225 -7.56 2.37 -25.09
CA ILE A 225 -7.02 3.56 -24.41
C ILE A 225 -5.99 4.28 -25.30
N PHE A 226 -5.14 3.52 -26.00
CA PHE A 226 -4.14 4.06 -26.91
C PHE A 226 -4.80 4.83 -28.07
N VAL A 227 -5.81 4.24 -28.72
CA VAL A 227 -6.53 4.91 -29.82
C VAL A 227 -7.34 6.10 -29.32
N LEU A 228 -8.00 5.96 -28.17
CA LEU A 228 -8.82 7.02 -27.58
C LEU A 228 -7.98 8.22 -27.16
N GLY A 229 -6.75 7.98 -26.67
CA GLY A 229 -5.81 9.05 -26.33
C GLY A 229 -5.32 9.86 -27.52
N PHE A 230 -5.65 9.50 -28.76
CA PHE A 230 -5.45 10.38 -29.90
C PHE A 230 -6.46 11.53 -29.89
N PHE A 231 -7.66 11.31 -29.36
CA PHE A 231 -8.74 12.29 -29.42
C PHE A 231 -9.04 12.94 -28.07
N LEU A 232 -8.89 12.17 -26.99
CA LEU A 232 -9.18 12.61 -25.63
C LEU A 232 -7.91 12.96 -24.86
N ASP A 233 -8.06 13.92 -23.94
CA ASP A 233 -7.02 14.28 -22.98
C ASP A 233 -6.81 13.17 -21.93
N PHE A 234 -5.61 13.12 -21.33
CA PHE A 234 -5.26 12.13 -20.31
C PHE A 234 -6.15 12.25 -19.07
N ILE A 235 -6.55 13.46 -18.68
CA ILE A 235 -7.43 13.70 -17.54
C ILE A 235 -8.80 13.07 -17.82
N GLU A 236 -9.30 13.21 -19.04
CA GLU A 236 -10.60 12.65 -19.43
C GLU A 236 -10.57 11.12 -19.42
N ILE A 237 -9.53 10.51 -20.01
CA ILE A 237 -9.36 9.06 -19.95
C ILE A 237 -9.28 8.58 -18.50
N ALA A 238 -8.56 9.31 -17.63
CA ALA A 238 -8.44 8.96 -16.22
C ALA A 238 -9.76 9.07 -15.44
N VAL A 239 -10.64 10.03 -15.76
CA VAL A 239 -11.93 10.23 -15.08
C VAL A 239 -13.05 9.37 -15.68
N VAL A 240 -12.94 9.00 -16.94
CA VAL A 240 -13.98 8.28 -17.69
C VAL A 240 -13.65 6.82 -17.84
N VAL A 241 -12.55 6.51 -18.51
CA VAL A 241 -12.23 5.13 -18.93
C VAL A 241 -11.68 4.31 -17.78
N VAL A 242 -10.82 4.89 -16.94
CA VAL A 242 -10.19 4.13 -15.84
C VAL A 242 -11.22 3.59 -14.85
N PRO A 243 -12.24 4.35 -14.38
CA PRO A 243 -13.27 3.80 -13.50
C PRO A 243 -14.11 2.68 -14.12
N ILE A 244 -14.27 2.66 -15.45
CA ILE A 244 -14.99 1.61 -16.16
C ILE A 244 -14.16 0.34 -16.21
N VAL A 245 -12.88 0.49 -16.58
CA VAL A 245 -12.03 -0.64 -16.93
C VAL A 245 -11.30 -1.23 -15.72
N ALA A 246 -10.93 -0.40 -14.74
CA ALA A 246 -10.19 -0.88 -13.57
C ALA A 246 -10.96 -1.94 -12.75
N PRO A 247 -12.26 -1.79 -12.44
CA PRO A 247 -13.00 -2.84 -11.75
C PRO A 247 -13.09 -4.14 -12.54
N ILE A 248 -13.15 -4.06 -13.88
CA ILE A 248 -13.21 -5.25 -14.76
C ILE A 248 -11.87 -6.00 -14.70
N LEU A 249 -10.75 -5.30 -14.84
CA LEU A 249 -9.41 -5.91 -14.86
C LEU A 249 -8.92 -6.33 -13.47
N LEU A 250 -9.28 -5.61 -12.40
CA LEU A 250 -8.89 -5.94 -11.04
C LEU A 250 -9.75 -7.05 -10.41
N ALA A 251 -10.93 -7.32 -10.97
CA ALA A 251 -11.79 -8.41 -10.51
C ALA A 251 -11.35 -9.80 -11.03
N ASP A 252 -10.50 -9.87 -12.06
CA ASP A 252 -10.04 -11.14 -12.62
C ASP A 252 -8.95 -11.78 -11.73
N PRO A 253 -9.23 -12.92 -11.07
CA PRO A 253 -8.29 -13.59 -10.16
C PRO A 253 -7.10 -14.26 -10.89
N THR A 254 -7.13 -14.41 -12.21
CA THR A 254 -6.06 -15.07 -12.99
C THR A 254 -4.76 -14.28 -13.02
N ALA A 255 -4.83 -12.96 -12.89
CA ALA A 255 -3.65 -12.10 -12.94
C ALA A 255 -3.32 -11.46 -11.59
N ASN A 256 -4.29 -11.34 -10.67
CA ASN A 256 -4.09 -10.80 -9.31
C ASN A 256 -3.19 -9.55 -9.32
N ILE A 257 -3.54 -8.61 -10.18
CA ILE A 257 -2.76 -7.41 -10.45
C ILE A 257 -3.03 -6.32 -9.40
N THR A 258 -2.03 -5.49 -9.14
CA THR A 258 -2.19 -4.35 -8.23
C THR A 258 -2.79 -3.17 -9.00
N ALA A 259 -3.58 -2.35 -8.31
CA ALA A 259 -4.08 -1.09 -8.89
C ALA A 259 -2.94 -0.14 -9.27
N VAL A 260 -1.81 -0.19 -8.56
CA VAL A 260 -0.61 0.60 -8.85
C VAL A 260 0.00 0.18 -10.19
N TRP A 261 0.17 -1.13 -10.42
CA TRP A 261 0.68 -1.65 -11.68
C TRP A 261 -0.22 -1.27 -12.85
N LEU A 262 -1.54 -1.48 -12.71
CA LEU A 262 -2.50 -1.12 -13.75
C LEU A 262 -2.46 0.38 -14.07
N GLY A 263 -2.43 1.22 -13.03
CA GLY A 263 -2.37 2.67 -13.19
C GLY A 263 -1.09 3.14 -13.88
N VAL A 264 0.06 2.53 -13.59
CA VAL A 264 1.33 2.83 -14.26
C VAL A 264 1.31 2.36 -15.71
N MET A 265 0.76 1.18 -16.01
CA MET A 265 0.61 0.69 -17.38
C MET A 265 -0.29 1.60 -18.22
N ILE A 266 -1.44 2.01 -17.66
CA ILE A 266 -2.33 3.00 -18.29
C ILE A 266 -1.58 4.32 -18.50
N GLY A 267 -0.84 4.80 -17.50
CA GLY A 267 -0.06 6.03 -17.60
C GLY A 267 1.00 6.00 -18.71
N LEU A 268 1.78 4.92 -18.82
CA LEU A 268 2.76 4.73 -19.89
C LEU A 268 2.10 4.65 -21.28
N ASN A 269 0.95 3.98 -21.36
CA ASN A 269 0.19 3.86 -22.58
C ASN A 269 -0.39 5.20 -23.05
N ILE A 270 -1.02 5.95 -22.14
CA ILE A 270 -1.51 7.31 -22.42
C ILE A 270 -0.35 8.21 -22.84
N GLN A 271 0.80 8.15 -22.17
CA GLN A 271 1.97 8.93 -22.57
C GLN A 271 2.44 8.59 -24.00
N THR A 272 2.34 7.34 -24.42
CA THR A 272 2.68 6.91 -25.79
C THR A 272 1.67 7.49 -26.79
N SER A 273 0.40 7.46 -26.44
CA SER A 273 -0.67 8.07 -27.23
C SER A 273 -0.45 9.57 -27.45
N PHE A 274 0.04 10.28 -26.43
CA PHE A 274 0.36 11.72 -26.49
C PHE A 274 1.46 12.07 -27.51
N LEU A 275 2.27 11.09 -27.92
CA LEU A 275 3.28 11.22 -28.96
C LEU A 275 2.80 10.77 -30.35
N THR A 276 1.62 10.16 -30.47
CA THR A 276 1.21 9.48 -31.70
C THR A 276 0.32 10.37 -32.58
N PRO A 277 0.62 10.54 -33.88
CA PRO A 277 -0.28 11.21 -34.82
C PRO A 277 -1.65 10.50 -34.92
N PRO A 278 -2.76 11.20 -35.25
CA PRO A 278 -2.82 12.51 -35.90
C PRO A 278 -2.77 13.72 -34.97
N PHE A 279 -3.07 13.56 -33.67
CA PHE A 279 -3.25 14.69 -32.75
C PHE A 279 -2.15 14.87 -31.70
N GLY A 280 -1.21 13.92 -31.54
CA GLY A 280 -0.21 13.87 -30.48
C GLY A 280 0.20 15.25 -29.94
N PHE A 281 -0.34 15.63 -28.78
CA PHE A 281 -0.29 17.00 -28.24
C PHE A 281 1.14 17.53 -28.15
N ALA A 282 2.08 16.67 -27.75
CA ALA A 282 3.49 17.02 -27.66
C ALA A 282 4.09 17.41 -29.03
N LEU A 283 3.63 16.76 -30.12
CA LEU A 283 4.07 17.07 -31.49
C LEU A 283 3.52 18.41 -31.96
N PHE A 284 2.29 18.77 -31.58
CA PHE A 284 1.72 20.08 -31.90
C PHE A 284 2.36 21.20 -31.11
N TYR A 285 2.70 20.98 -29.83
CA TYR A 285 3.48 21.93 -29.06
C TYR A 285 4.86 22.14 -29.69
N LEU A 286 5.53 21.06 -30.09
CA LEU A 286 6.81 21.16 -30.81
C LEU A 286 6.64 21.89 -32.15
N ARG A 287 5.55 21.64 -32.89
CA ARG A 287 5.26 22.34 -34.13
C ARG A 287 5.02 23.84 -33.90
N GLY A 288 4.41 24.23 -32.78
CA GLY A 288 4.17 25.62 -32.41
C GLY A 288 5.46 26.45 -32.23
N VAL A 289 6.55 25.80 -31.81
CA VAL A 289 7.87 26.43 -31.63
C VAL A 289 8.86 26.15 -32.76
N ALA A 290 8.60 25.13 -33.59
CA ALA A 290 9.48 24.75 -34.68
C ALA A 290 9.47 25.79 -35.81
N PRO A 291 10.64 26.16 -36.37
CA PRO A 291 10.72 27.08 -37.50
C PRO A 291 9.97 26.51 -38.71
N SER A 292 9.47 27.38 -39.58
CA SER A 292 8.69 27.00 -40.77
C SER A 292 9.43 26.07 -41.75
N SER A 293 10.76 25.98 -41.63
CA SER A 293 11.60 25.03 -42.38
C SER A 293 11.35 23.57 -41.99
N VAL A 294 10.89 23.29 -40.76
CA VAL A 294 10.60 21.94 -40.27
C VAL A 294 9.12 21.63 -40.53
N LYS A 295 8.87 20.71 -41.46
CA LYS A 295 7.51 20.27 -41.80
C LYS A 295 6.96 19.33 -40.74
N THR A 296 5.65 19.36 -40.51
CA THR A 296 4.96 18.45 -39.57
C THR A 296 5.27 16.98 -39.84
N VAL A 297 5.37 16.57 -41.11
CA VAL A 297 5.73 15.19 -41.50
C VAL A 297 7.13 14.80 -41.01
N GLN A 298 8.08 15.74 -40.96
CA GLN A 298 9.43 15.47 -40.45
C GLN A 298 9.41 15.25 -38.94
N ILE A 299 8.57 16.02 -38.21
CA ILE A 299 8.34 15.82 -36.77
C ILE A 299 7.73 14.42 -36.54
N TYR A 300 6.72 14.06 -37.32
CA TYR A 300 6.07 12.74 -37.22
C TYR A 300 7.03 11.60 -37.48
N LYS A 301 7.87 11.70 -38.52
CA LYS A 301 8.88 10.68 -38.81
C LYS A 301 9.93 10.57 -37.70
N GLY A 302 10.28 11.69 -37.06
CA GLY A 302 11.22 11.72 -35.95
C GLY A 302 10.71 11.01 -34.70
N VAL A 303 9.41 11.14 -34.39
CA VAL A 303 8.84 10.56 -33.16
C VAL A 303 8.60 9.06 -33.23
N VAL A 304 8.48 8.46 -34.43
CA VAL A 304 8.22 7.01 -34.58
C VAL A 304 9.21 6.16 -33.77
N ALA A 305 10.49 6.52 -33.77
CA ALA A 305 11.48 5.79 -32.99
C ALA A 305 11.20 5.84 -31.47
N PHE A 306 10.76 6.99 -30.96
CA PHE A 306 10.40 7.16 -29.56
C PHE A 306 9.12 6.41 -29.20
N ILE A 307 8.12 6.39 -30.09
CA ILE A 307 6.91 5.56 -29.92
C ILE A 307 7.30 4.08 -29.81
N CYS A 308 8.17 3.58 -30.70
CA CYS A 308 8.64 2.19 -30.62
C CYS A 308 9.36 1.90 -29.30
N LEU A 309 10.24 2.80 -28.85
CA LEU A 309 10.92 2.64 -27.55
C LEU A 309 9.94 2.66 -26.38
N GLN A 310 8.86 3.42 -26.48
CA GLN A 310 7.86 3.50 -25.42
C GLN A 310 6.95 2.27 -25.39
N LEU A 311 6.62 1.69 -26.55
CA LEU A 311 5.97 0.38 -26.63
C LEU A 311 6.87 -0.74 -26.10
N ILE A 312 8.19 -0.67 -26.36
CA ILE A 312 9.17 -1.59 -25.75
C ILE A 312 9.20 -1.41 -24.23
N ALA A 313 9.22 -0.18 -23.73
CA ALA A 313 9.18 0.10 -22.30
C ALA A 313 7.90 -0.43 -21.66
N LEU A 314 6.75 -0.23 -22.31
CA LEU A 314 5.46 -0.78 -21.89
C LEU A 314 5.51 -2.31 -21.81
N GLY A 315 6.12 -2.98 -22.80
CA GLY A 315 6.33 -4.43 -22.77
C GLY A 315 7.22 -4.90 -21.62
N ILE A 316 8.34 -4.21 -21.38
CA ILE A 316 9.27 -4.52 -20.27
C ILE A 316 8.55 -4.38 -18.91
N VAL A 317 7.87 -3.26 -18.69
CA VAL A 317 7.16 -3.00 -17.43
C VAL A 317 5.97 -3.95 -17.26
N GLY A 318 5.32 -4.32 -18.36
CA GLY A 318 4.24 -5.30 -18.37
C GLY A 318 4.70 -6.70 -17.96
N TYR A 319 5.90 -7.10 -18.38
CA TYR A 319 6.46 -8.42 -18.06
C TYR A 319 7.09 -8.47 -16.66
N TYR A 320 7.67 -7.37 -16.18
CA TYR A 320 8.33 -7.28 -14.88
C TYR A 320 7.54 -6.38 -13.90
N PRO A 321 6.43 -6.87 -13.30
CA PRO A 321 5.61 -6.08 -12.39
C PRO A 321 6.36 -5.60 -11.14
N GLN A 322 7.48 -6.25 -10.79
CA GLN A 322 8.35 -5.84 -9.71
C GLN A 322 8.92 -4.44 -9.92
N LEU A 323 9.11 -4.01 -11.17
CA LEU A 323 9.53 -2.64 -11.49
C LEU A 323 8.55 -1.60 -10.95
N VAL A 324 7.25 -1.93 -10.92
CA VAL A 324 6.21 -1.04 -10.43
C VAL A 324 5.94 -1.24 -8.93
N ASN A 325 5.83 -2.50 -8.48
CA ASN A 325 5.31 -2.80 -7.16
C ASN A 325 6.36 -2.76 -6.05
N TYR A 326 7.62 -3.08 -6.34
CA TYR A 326 8.64 -3.27 -5.29
C TYR A 326 8.91 -2.00 -4.49
N LEU A 327 9.13 -0.86 -5.15
CA LEU A 327 9.47 0.38 -4.47
C LEU A 327 8.31 0.91 -3.58
N PRO A 328 7.05 0.97 -4.05
CA PRO A 328 5.90 1.27 -3.20
C PRO A 328 5.79 0.33 -1.99
N ASN A 329 5.88 -0.99 -2.21
CA ASN A 329 5.78 -1.99 -1.15
C ASN A 329 6.88 -1.79 -0.10
N ARG A 330 8.12 -1.57 -0.56
CA ARG A 330 9.27 -1.33 0.32
C ARG A 330 9.10 -0.10 1.20
N VAL A 331 8.64 1.01 0.63
CA VAL A 331 8.43 2.24 1.40
C VAL A 331 7.28 2.07 2.40
N SER A 332 6.21 1.39 1.98
CA SER A 332 5.02 1.13 2.82
C SER A 332 5.34 0.19 4.00
N LEU A 333 6.01 -0.93 3.74
CA LEU A 333 6.32 -1.95 4.75
C LEU A 333 7.45 -1.57 5.71
N LEU A 334 8.32 -0.62 5.32
CA LEU A 334 9.34 -0.04 6.21
C LEU A 334 8.84 1.19 6.98
N GLY A 335 7.63 1.67 6.68
CA GLY A 335 7.03 2.84 7.32
C GLY A 335 6.49 2.55 8.71
N GLU A 336 6.25 3.60 9.50
CA GLU A 336 5.65 3.48 10.84
C GLU A 336 4.19 3.01 10.79
N THR A 337 3.52 3.18 9.65
CA THR A 337 2.14 2.73 9.40
C THR A 337 2.07 1.35 8.75
N ALA A 338 3.16 0.58 8.78
CA ALA A 338 3.20 -0.75 8.20
C ALA A 338 2.14 -1.67 8.86
N PRO A 339 1.43 -2.49 8.08
CA PRO A 339 0.49 -3.46 8.63
C PRO A 339 1.22 -4.48 9.53
N PRO A 340 0.56 -4.99 10.58
CA PRO A 340 1.18 -5.97 11.47
C PRO A 340 1.48 -7.29 10.72
N PRO A 341 2.51 -8.05 11.14
CA PRO A 341 2.90 -9.31 10.51
C PRO A 341 1.75 -10.32 10.40
N ARG A 342 0.78 -10.30 11.32
CA ARG A 342 -0.43 -11.15 11.33
C ARG A 342 -1.44 -10.84 10.21
N ASN A 343 -1.22 -9.80 9.40
CA ASN A 343 -2.11 -9.45 8.30
C ASN A 343 -2.28 -10.64 7.32
N PRO A 344 -3.52 -11.08 7.00
CA PRO A 344 -3.77 -12.21 6.09
C PRO A 344 -3.08 -12.09 4.73
N LYS A 345 -2.96 -10.87 4.19
CA LYS A 345 -2.34 -10.61 2.87
C LYS A 345 -0.84 -10.86 2.85
N LEU A 346 -0.17 -10.83 4.01
CA LEU A 346 1.27 -11.01 4.11
C LEU A 346 1.67 -12.44 4.44
N GLN A 347 0.72 -13.29 4.86
CA GLN A 347 1.04 -14.58 5.49
C GLN A 347 1.86 -15.49 4.62
N HIS A 348 1.52 -15.62 3.33
CA HIS A 348 2.29 -16.49 2.44
C HIS A 348 3.76 -16.06 2.33
N CYS A 349 4.02 -14.75 2.22
CA CYS A 349 5.38 -14.22 2.13
C CYS A 349 6.12 -14.25 3.47
N LEU A 350 5.41 -14.05 4.58
CA LEU A 350 5.96 -14.17 5.92
C LEU A 350 6.31 -15.63 6.23
N GLU A 351 5.46 -16.57 5.85
CA GLU A 351 5.73 -18.02 5.94
C GLU A 351 6.96 -18.41 5.11
N GLY A 352 7.13 -17.83 3.91
CA GLY A 352 8.34 -17.99 3.09
C GLY A 352 9.60 -17.45 3.77
N TYR A 353 9.51 -16.26 4.38
CA TYR A 353 10.60 -15.72 5.18
C TYR A 353 10.98 -16.63 6.36
N VAL A 354 9.98 -17.07 7.13
CA VAL A 354 10.21 -17.92 8.32
C VAL A 354 10.79 -19.27 7.91
N HIS A 355 10.33 -19.86 6.81
CA HIS A 355 10.88 -21.12 6.29
C HIS A 355 12.36 -20.99 5.94
N ALA A 356 12.73 -19.97 5.16
CA ALA A 356 14.12 -19.69 4.82
C ALA A 356 14.98 -19.38 6.06
N ARG A 357 14.42 -18.70 7.06
CA ARG A 357 15.13 -18.39 8.30
C ARG A 357 15.35 -19.62 9.18
N LEU A 358 14.37 -20.53 9.21
CA LEU A 358 14.49 -21.80 9.92
C LEU A 358 15.56 -22.68 9.26
N ASP A 359 15.73 -22.69 7.95
CA ASP A 359 16.80 -23.46 7.30
C ASP A 359 18.20 -23.10 7.83
N GLU A 360 18.42 -21.84 8.21
CA GLU A 360 19.69 -21.37 8.79
C GLU A 360 19.80 -21.56 10.30
N SER A 361 18.68 -21.52 11.03
CA SER A 361 18.66 -21.38 12.50
C SER A 361 17.91 -22.48 13.24
N ARG A 362 17.44 -23.53 12.55
CA ARG A 362 16.60 -24.62 13.08
C ARG A 362 17.16 -25.21 14.38
N GLU A 363 18.43 -25.59 14.39
CA GLU A 363 19.06 -26.23 15.55
C GLU A 363 19.08 -25.31 16.78
N VAL A 364 19.35 -24.02 16.57
CA VAL A 364 19.39 -23.02 17.64
C VAL A 364 18.00 -22.78 18.22
N VAL A 365 16.99 -22.70 17.34
CA VAL A 365 15.59 -22.51 17.75
C VAL A 365 15.10 -23.72 18.54
N LEU A 366 15.33 -24.94 18.05
CA LEU A 366 14.94 -26.18 18.74
C LEU A 366 15.67 -26.34 20.09
N ALA A 367 16.97 -26.04 20.16
CA ALA A 367 17.71 -26.06 21.43
C ALA A 367 17.15 -25.05 22.44
N SER A 368 16.68 -23.88 21.96
CA SER A 368 16.06 -22.86 22.83
C SER A 368 14.69 -23.30 23.33
N ILE A 369 13.89 -23.98 22.50
CA ILE A 369 12.61 -24.58 22.90
C ILE A 369 12.85 -25.66 23.96
N GLU A 370 13.84 -26.53 23.77
CA GLU A 370 14.16 -27.58 24.75
C GLU A 370 14.67 -27.00 26.08
N THR A 371 15.47 -25.93 26.02
CA THR A 371 15.88 -25.18 27.21
C THR A 371 14.66 -24.61 27.95
N ALA A 372 13.66 -24.10 27.22
CA ALA A 372 12.43 -23.57 27.80
C ALA A 372 11.56 -24.67 28.45
N ARG A 373 11.48 -25.86 27.84
CA ARG A 373 10.82 -27.04 28.45
C ARG A 373 11.45 -27.47 29.76
N GLY A 374 12.76 -27.27 29.91
CA GLY A 374 13.50 -27.56 31.15
C GLY A 374 13.26 -26.56 32.30
N LEU A 375 12.50 -25.48 32.09
CA LEU A 375 12.21 -24.51 33.13
C LEU A 375 11.33 -25.09 34.24
N ASP A 376 11.62 -24.75 35.49
CA ASP A 376 10.80 -25.18 36.63
C ASP A 376 9.48 -24.38 36.70
N LEU A 377 8.41 -24.98 36.18
CA LEU A 377 7.06 -24.42 36.21
C LEU A 377 6.26 -24.81 37.48
N SER A 378 6.87 -25.53 38.42
CA SER A 378 6.17 -26.06 39.61
C SER A 378 5.65 -24.98 40.55
N VAL A 379 6.26 -23.79 40.50
CA VAL A 379 5.86 -22.61 41.27
C VAL A 379 4.58 -21.96 40.75
N LEU A 380 4.21 -22.22 39.48
CA LEU A 380 3.07 -21.54 38.84
C LEU A 380 1.73 -22.21 39.14
N PRO A 381 0.62 -21.43 39.13
CA PRO A 381 -0.74 -21.97 39.13
C PRO A 381 -0.99 -22.93 37.97
N ARG A 382 -1.89 -23.90 38.16
CA ARG A 382 -2.19 -24.96 37.17
C ARG A 382 -2.51 -24.44 35.76
N GLY A 383 -3.28 -23.35 35.65
CA GLY A 383 -3.62 -22.74 34.35
C GLY A 383 -2.39 -22.23 33.61
N ILE A 384 -1.66 -21.28 34.22
CA ILE A 384 -0.44 -20.68 33.63
C ILE A 384 0.62 -21.74 33.33
N ARG A 385 0.75 -22.75 34.20
CA ARG A 385 1.66 -23.89 33.98
C ARG A 385 1.32 -24.66 32.72
N SER A 386 0.05 -25.04 32.54
CA SER A 386 -0.40 -25.74 31.32
C SER A 386 -0.17 -24.87 30.11
N ASP A 387 -0.62 -23.61 30.16
CA ASP A 387 -0.55 -22.70 29.01
C ASP A 387 0.91 -22.46 28.55
N LEU A 388 1.87 -22.37 29.48
CA LEU A 388 3.29 -22.24 29.14
C LEU A 388 3.89 -23.54 28.59
N ALA A 389 3.57 -24.69 29.18
CA ALA A 389 4.04 -25.98 28.67
C ALA A 389 3.50 -26.21 27.24
N ASP A 390 2.21 -25.98 27.04
CA ASP A 390 1.54 -26.08 25.75
C ASP A 390 2.14 -25.07 24.74
N ALA A 391 2.54 -23.86 25.17
CA ALA A 391 3.20 -22.90 24.29
C ALA A 391 4.56 -23.42 23.77
N PHE A 392 5.37 -24.05 24.62
CA PHE A 392 6.65 -24.62 24.20
C PHE A 392 6.46 -25.77 23.22
N ASP A 393 5.47 -26.63 23.46
CA ASP A 393 5.15 -27.73 22.54
C ASP A 393 4.59 -27.25 21.21
N ASN A 394 3.75 -26.19 21.25
CA ASN A 394 3.24 -25.56 20.04
C ASN A 394 4.35 -24.90 19.20
N ALA A 395 5.46 -24.46 19.80
CA ALA A 395 6.60 -23.92 19.06
C ALA A 395 7.26 -24.97 18.16
N GLU A 396 7.51 -26.17 18.69
CA GLU A 396 8.04 -27.28 17.91
C GLU A 396 7.01 -27.79 16.89
N ALA A 397 5.74 -27.93 17.29
CA ALA A 397 4.67 -28.33 16.40
C ALA A 397 4.49 -27.35 15.23
N ALA A 398 4.65 -26.05 15.46
CA ALA A 398 4.60 -25.03 14.41
C ALA A 398 5.68 -25.28 13.34
N ILE A 399 6.92 -25.60 13.73
CA ILE A 399 7.99 -25.93 12.77
C ILE A 399 7.58 -27.12 11.89
N GLY A 400 7.10 -28.20 12.51
CA GLY A 400 6.64 -29.38 11.78
C GLY A 400 5.44 -29.11 10.85
N HIS A 401 4.48 -28.29 11.29
CA HIS A 401 3.35 -27.88 10.46
C HIS A 401 3.77 -26.97 9.29
N LEU A 402 4.79 -26.12 9.47
CA LEU A 402 5.32 -25.29 8.39
C LEU A 402 6.01 -26.14 7.33
N ASP A 403 6.83 -27.11 7.73
CA ASP A 403 7.46 -28.06 6.82
C ASP A 403 6.38 -28.84 6.03
N GLY A 404 5.35 -29.34 6.72
CA GLY A 404 4.22 -30.00 6.07
C GLY A 404 3.44 -29.11 5.12
N ALA A 405 3.33 -27.81 5.41
CA ALA A 405 2.69 -26.84 4.52
C ALA A 405 3.47 -26.61 3.23
N TRP A 406 4.81 -26.63 3.28
CA TRP A 406 5.65 -26.51 2.07
C TRP A 406 5.66 -27.79 1.24
N VAL A 407 5.66 -28.96 1.88
CA VAL A 407 5.46 -30.24 1.17
C VAL A 407 4.12 -30.26 0.44
N ALA A 408 3.03 -29.90 1.11
CA ALA A 408 1.71 -29.82 0.48
C ALA A 408 1.66 -28.75 -0.63
N HIS A 409 2.38 -27.63 -0.46
CA HIS A 409 2.51 -26.61 -1.51
C HIS A 409 3.19 -27.16 -2.77
N ASP A 410 4.29 -27.92 -2.62
CA ASP A 410 5.00 -28.52 -3.74
C ASP A 410 4.13 -29.56 -4.47
N GLU A 411 3.30 -30.31 -3.75
CA GLU A 411 2.31 -31.23 -4.34
C GLU A 411 1.26 -30.49 -5.18
N VAL A 412 0.72 -29.36 -4.68
CA VAL A 412 -0.21 -28.50 -5.43
C VAL A 412 0.46 -27.93 -6.68
N VAL A 413 1.70 -27.47 -6.57
CA VAL A 413 2.47 -26.95 -7.71
C VAL A 413 2.71 -28.04 -8.75
N ALA A 414 3.07 -29.26 -8.34
CA ALA A 414 3.26 -30.38 -9.25
C ALA A 414 1.96 -30.78 -9.98
N ALA A 415 0.81 -30.74 -9.30
CA ALA A 415 -0.49 -31.06 -9.89
C ALA A 415 -1.05 -29.93 -10.79
N THR A 416 -0.55 -28.69 -10.64
CA THR A 416 -1.06 -27.50 -11.32
C THR A 416 -0.98 -27.59 -12.84
N ASP A 417 0.12 -28.11 -13.39
CA ASP A 417 0.35 -28.13 -14.84
C ASP A 417 -0.66 -29.03 -15.58
N GLY A 418 -1.08 -30.13 -14.95
CA GLY A 418 -2.10 -31.05 -15.48
C GLY A 418 -3.53 -30.53 -15.28
N TYR A 419 -3.81 -29.91 -14.14
CA TYR A 419 -5.15 -29.41 -13.79
C TYR A 419 -5.55 -28.16 -14.59
N ARG A 420 -4.60 -27.23 -14.79
CA ARG A 420 -4.85 -25.89 -15.37
C ARG A 420 -5.55 -25.90 -16.74
N PRO A 421 -5.15 -26.73 -17.73
CA PRO A 421 -5.82 -26.76 -19.04
C PRO A 421 -7.27 -27.23 -18.96
N GLN A 422 -7.54 -28.28 -18.18
CA GLN A 422 -8.88 -28.81 -17.98
C GLN A 422 -9.76 -27.80 -17.22
N HIS A 423 -9.24 -27.24 -16.13
CA HIS A 423 -9.93 -26.21 -15.36
C HIS A 423 -10.33 -25.01 -16.24
N ARG A 424 -9.40 -24.47 -17.06
CA ARG A 424 -9.72 -23.37 -17.97
C ARG A 424 -10.80 -23.72 -18.98
N ARG A 425 -10.79 -24.93 -19.53
CA ARG A 425 -11.80 -25.41 -20.47
C ARG A 425 -13.17 -25.50 -19.78
N VAL A 426 -13.24 -26.12 -18.61
CA VAL A 426 -14.50 -26.27 -17.86
C VAL A 426 -15.05 -24.93 -17.42
N ARG A 427 -14.23 -24.05 -16.82
CA ARG A 427 -14.67 -22.70 -16.44
C ARG A 427 -15.16 -21.87 -17.61
N PHE A 428 -14.56 -22.04 -18.80
CA PHE A 428 -15.04 -21.38 -20.02
C PHE A 428 -16.43 -21.89 -20.43
N ILE A 429 -16.64 -23.20 -20.44
CA ILE A 429 -17.95 -23.82 -20.72
C ILE A 429 -18.99 -23.37 -19.69
N GLU A 430 -18.68 -23.42 -18.39
CA GLU A 430 -19.57 -22.96 -17.33
C GLU A 430 -19.91 -21.47 -17.41
N LYS A 431 -18.98 -20.63 -17.90
CA LYS A 431 -19.27 -19.21 -18.14
C LYS A 431 -20.33 -19.08 -19.24
N GLN A 432 -20.16 -19.78 -20.35
CA GLN A 432 -21.12 -19.78 -21.46
C GLN A 432 -22.49 -20.33 -21.03
N ILE A 433 -22.53 -21.42 -20.23
CA ILE A 433 -23.77 -21.94 -19.64
C ILE A 433 -24.45 -20.86 -18.79
N ARG A 434 -23.71 -20.14 -17.95
CA ARG A 434 -24.26 -19.05 -17.11
C ARG A 434 -24.77 -17.87 -17.92
N ASP A 435 -24.17 -17.57 -19.06
CA ASP A 435 -24.63 -16.51 -19.96
C ASP A 435 -25.94 -16.93 -20.65
N LEU A 436 -26.04 -18.18 -21.12
CA LEU A 436 -27.28 -18.76 -21.65
C LEU A 436 -28.39 -18.83 -20.58
N ASP A 437 -28.07 -19.23 -19.35
CA ASP A 437 -29.01 -19.23 -18.22
C ASP A 437 -29.58 -17.83 -17.95
N ARG A 438 -28.76 -16.79 -18.11
CA ARG A 438 -29.20 -15.40 -17.96
C ARG A 438 -30.11 -14.99 -19.11
N GLU A 439 -29.78 -15.35 -20.35
CA GLU A 439 -30.62 -15.10 -21.53
C GLU A 439 -31.98 -15.79 -21.38
N ILE A 440 -32.00 -17.08 -21.02
CA ILE A 440 -33.22 -17.86 -20.75
C ILE A 440 -34.08 -17.16 -19.71
N LYS A 441 -33.48 -16.75 -18.59
CA LYS A 441 -34.19 -16.06 -17.50
C LYS A 441 -34.82 -14.75 -17.97
N GLU A 442 -34.09 -13.95 -18.75
CA GLU A 442 -34.58 -12.64 -19.19
C GLU A 442 -35.64 -12.77 -20.28
N LEU A 443 -35.50 -13.71 -21.21
CA LEU A 443 -36.52 -14.05 -22.21
C LEU A 443 -37.80 -14.58 -21.57
N THR A 444 -37.67 -15.51 -20.61
CA THR A 444 -38.81 -16.07 -19.86
C THR A 444 -39.56 -14.97 -19.10
N LYS A 445 -38.82 -14.07 -18.46
CA LYS A 445 -39.38 -12.91 -17.77
C LYS A 445 -40.11 -11.98 -18.74
N GLN A 446 -39.53 -11.67 -19.91
CA GLN A 446 -40.20 -10.88 -20.94
C GLN A 446 -41.48 -11.55 -21.45
N ALA A 447 -41.46 -12.85 -21.71
CA ALA A 447 -42.64 -13.61 -22.12
C ALA A 447 -43.75 -13.59 -21.05
N SER A 448 -43.37 -13.65 -19.76
CA SER A 448 -44.33 -13.60 -18.65
C SER A 448 -45.11 -12.28 -18.53
N PHE A 449 -44.55 -11.17 -19.04
CA PHE A 449 -45.22 -9.87 -19.05
C PHE A 449 -46.22 -9.69 -20.20
N LEU A 450 -46.19 -10.56 -21.21
CA LEU A 450 -47.10 -10.51 -22.37
C LEU A 450 -48.36 -11.32 -22.07
N THR A 451 -49.42 -10.65 -21.63
CA THR A 451 -50.69 -11.29 -21.21
C THR A 451 -51.89 -11.01 -22.11
N SER A 452 -51.78 -10.05 -23.04
CA SER A 452 -52.85 -9.67 -23.97
C SER A 452 -52.84 -10.54 -25.24
N GLU A 453 -54.02 -10.87 -25.78
CA GLU A 453 -54.18 -11.65 -27.03
C GLU A 453 -53.47 -11.01 -28.23
N ASP A 454 -53.43 -9.67 -28.31
CA ASP A 454 -52.75 -8.94 -29.39
C ASP A 454 -51.22 -9.15 -29.39
N GLN A 455 -50.67 -9.72 -28.31
CA GLN A 455 -49.24 -9.99 -28.13
C GLN A 455 -48.90 -11.49 -28.19
N ALA A 456 -49.87 -12.35 -28.49
CA ALA A 456 -49.69 -13.81 -28.51
C ALA A 456 -48.53 -14.25 -29.44
N ASP A 457 -48.46 -13.73 -30.66
CA ASP A 457 -47.38 -14.05 -31.61
C ASP A 457 -45.99 -13.64 -31.10
N ARG A 458 -45.90 -12.54 -30.34
CA ARG A 458 -44.64 -12.10 -29.74
C ARG A 458 -44.23 -13.01 -28.58
N LYS A 459 -45.21 -13.46 -27.79
CA LYS A 459 -44.98 -14.40 -26.69
C LYS A 459 -44.48 -15.75 -27.23
N VAL A 460 -45.13 -16.31 -28.24
CA VAL A 460 -44.71 -17.58 -28.88
C VAL A 460 -43.27 -17.51 -29.38
N ARG A 461 -42.88 -16.42 -30.07
CA ARG A 461 -41.49 -16.23 -30.51
C ARG A 461 -40.46 -16.19 -29.37
N LEU A 462 -40.82 -15.58 -28.23
CA LEU A 462 -39.93 -15.56 -27.06
C LEU A 462 -39.81 -16.95 -26.44
N GLU A 463 -40.91 -17.72 -26.36
CA GLU A 463 -40.91 -19.09 -25.86
C GLU A 463 -40.14 -20.05 -26.79
N GLU A 464 -40.27 -19.90 -28.11
CA GLU A 464 -39.44 -20.62 -29.08
C GLU A 464 -37.95 -20.32 -28.91
N ARG A 465 -37.60 -19.04 -28.70
CA ARG A 465 -36.21 -18.65 -28.44
C ARG A 465 -35.70 -19.24 -27.13
N VAL A 466 -36.51 -19.27 -26.07
CA VAL A 466 -36.16 -19.94 -24.82
C VAL A 466 -35.84 -21.42 -25.07
N ALA A 467 -36.68 -22.13 -25.82
CA ALA A 467 -36.45 -23.54 -26.14
C ALA A 467 -35.17 -23.77 -26.96
N GLU A 468 -34.88 -22.88 -27.92
CA GLU A 468 -33.63 -22.90 -28.70
C GLU A 468 -32.41 -22.69 -27.78
N THR A 469 -32.43 -21.67 -26.92
CA THR A 469 -31.35 -21.38 -25.98
C THR A 469 -31.17 -22.49 -24.93
N GLU A 470 -32.25 -23.14 -24.50
CA GLU A 470 -32.19 -24.33 -23.63
C GLU A 470 -31.52 -25.53 -24.32
N ALA A 471 -31.78 -25.72 -25.62
CA ALA A 471 -31.12 -26.76 -26.42
C ALA A 471 -29.62 -26.47 -26.60
N GLU A 472 -29.25 -25.22 -26.92
CA GLU A 472 -27.84 -24.80 -26.99
C GLU A 472 -27.11 -25.02 -25.66
N ARG A 473 -27.76 -24.67 -24.55
CA ARG A 473 -27.24 -24.90 -23.19
C ARG A 473 -27.00 -26.39 -22.92
N ALA A 474 -27.94 -27.25 -23.32
CA ALA A 474 -27.84 -28.70 -23.12
C ALA A 474 -26.72 -29.32 -23.97
N GLU A 475 -26.58 -28.90 -25.23
CA GLU A 475 -25.49 -29.33 -26.10
C GLU A 475 -24.13 -28.93 -25.51
N LEU A 476 -24.01 -27.68 -25.03
CA LEU A 476 -22.79 -27.20 -24.44
C LEU A 476 -22.42 -27.95 -23.15
N ALA A 477 -23.40 -28.25 -22.30
CA ALA A 477 -23.20 -29.05 -21.09
C ALA A 477 -22.70 -30.47 -21.40
N ALA A 478 -23.12 -31.06 -22.53
CA ALA A 478 -22.64 -32.38 -22.96
C ALA A 478 -21.17 -32.38 -23.44
N THR A 479 -20.55 -31.21 -23.64
CA THR A 479 -19.12 -31.12 -24.02
C THR A 479 -18.15 -31.10 -22.83
N LEU A 480 -18.69 -31.11 -21.61
CA LEU A 480 -17.89 -31.19 -20.38
C LEU A 480 -17.16 -32.54 -20.30
N PRO A 481 -15.91 -32.57 -19.81
CA PRO A 481 -15.19 -33.83 -19.60
C PRO A 481 -15.87 -34.70 -18.53
N ASP A 482 -16.06 -35.99 -18.81
CA ASP A 482 -16.67 -36.95 -17.88
C ASP A 482 -15.83 -37.18 -16.61
N ASP A 483 -14.51 -36.96 -16.69
CA ASP A 483 -13.54 -37.10 -15.60
C ASP A 483 -13.40 -35.84 -14.72
N TRP A 484 -14.11 -34.74 -15.06
CA TRP A 484 -13.92 -33.45 -14.40
C TRP A 484 -14.13 -33.49 -12.89
N ASP A 485 -15.20 -34.14 -12.42
CA ASP A 485 -15.53 -34.19 -10.99
C ASP A 485 -14.44 -34.90 -10.18
N GLU A 486 -13.84 -35.96 -10.75
CA GLU A 486 -12.74 -36.69 -10.13
C GLU A 486 -11.46 -35.84 -10.11
N VAL A 487 -11.10 -35.23 -11.24
CA VAL A 487 -9.91 -34.37 -11.35
C VAL A 487 -10.01 -33.16 -10.41
N TYR A 488 -11.18 -32.51 -10.35
CA TYR A 488 -11.44 -31.42 -9.43
C TYR A 488 -11.34 -31.88 -7.97
N ALA A 489 -11.93 -33.02 -7.62
CA ALA A 489 -11.88 -33.55 -6.26
C ALA A 489 -10.44 -33.86 -5.81
N GLN A 490 -9.62 -34.46 -6.70
CA GLN A 490 -8.21 -34.74 -6.42
C GLN A 490 -7.41 -33.45 -6.18
N PHE A 491 -7.54 -32.46 -7.08
CA PHE A 491 -6.82 -31.19 -6.94
C PHE A 491 -7.31 -30.39 -5.72
N SER A 492 -8.62 -30.34 -5.48
CA SER A 492 -9.22 -29.67 -4.32
C SER A 492 -8.74 -30.28 -3.01
N ALA A 493 -8.56 -31.60 -2.94
CA ALA A 493 -8.02 -32.26 -1.76
C ALA A 493 -6.58 -31.82 -1.44
N LEU A 494 -5.73 -31.64 -2.46
CA LEU A 494 -4.37 -31.13 -2.29
C LEU A 494 -4.37 -29.68 -1.75
N VAL A 495 -5.20 -28.81 -2.34
CA VAL A 495 -5.34 -27.41 -1.88
C VAL A 495 -5.86 -27.36 -0.44
N GLN A 496 -6.87 -28.17 -0.10
CA GLN A 496 -7.40 -28.27 1.27
C GLN A 496 -6.34 -28.79 2.26
N ALA A 497 -5.47 -29.72 1.83
CA ALA A 497 -4.37 -30.20 2.65
C ALA A 497 -3.34 -29.08 2.92
N GLU A 498 -2.96 -28.31 1.89
CA GLU A 498 -2.08 -27.13 2.03
C GLU A 498 -2.71 -26.10 2.99
N ASP A 499 -3.98 -25.73 2.78
CA ASP A 499 -4.67 -24.75 3.62
C ASP A 499 -4.79 -25.21 5.07
N LYS A 500 -5.07 -26.51 5.29
CA LYS A 500 -5.14 -27.10 6.63
C LYS A 500 -3.77 -27.07 7.31
N ALA A 501 -2.70 -27.41 6.60
CA ALA A 501 -1.33 -27.38 7.13
C ALA A 501 -0.91 -25.95 7.48
N ARG A 502 -1.14 -24.97 6.59
CA ARG A 502 -0.91 -23.55 6.87
C ARG A 502 -1.74 -23.07 8.05
N ALA A 503 -3.03 -23.41 8.13
CA ALA A 503 -3.87 -23.02 9.26
C ALA A 503 -3.42 -23.66 10.59
N ALA A 504 -2.88 -24.88 10.56
CA ALA A 504 -2.31 -25.53 11.74
C ALA A 504 -1.02 -24.83 12.18
N TYR A 505 -0.10 -24.54 11.25
CA TYR A 505 1.09 -23.74 11.51
C TYR A 505 0.74 -22.41 12.15
N ARG A 506 -0.19 -21.65 11.56
CA ARG A 506 -0.57 -20.32 12.04
C ARG A 506 -1.11 -20.34 13.47
N ARG A 507 -1.90 -21.35 13.82
CA ARG A 507 -2.43 -21.55 15.17
C ARG A 507 -1.31 -21.90 16.15
N ALA A 508 -0.53 -22.94 15.86
CA ALA A 508 0.58 -23.36 16.70
C ALA A 508 1.62 -22.24 16.91
N ALA A 509 1.94 -21.48 15.85
CA ALA A 509 2.82 -20.32 15.91
C ALA A 509 2.26 -19.22 16.84
N ASP A 510 0.98 -18.89 16.71
CA ASP A 510 0.32 -17.89 17.57
C ASP A 510 0.26 -18.36 19.04
N ASP A 511 -0.07 -19.64 19.26
CA ASP A 511 -0.18 -20.28 20.56
C ASP A 511 1.19 -20.52 21.22
N SER A 512 2.28 -20.53 20.45
CA SER A 512 3.65 -20.61 20.99
C SER A 512 4.14 -19.32 21.68
N VAL A 513 3.51 -18.18 21.35
CA VAL A 513 3.90 -16.85 21.85
C VAL A 513 2.86 -16.27 22.81
N GLY A 514 1.57 -16.47 22.54
CA GLY A 514 0.48 -15.83 23.28
C GLY A 514 0.55 -16.06 24.80
N PRO A 515 0.59 -17.32 25.28
CA PRO A 515 0.73 -17.63 26.70
C PRO A 515 2.02 -17.10 27.33
N ALA A 516 3.16 -17.28 26.65
CA ALA A 516 4.46 -16.80 27.13
C ALA A 516 4.50 -15.27 27.29
N ARG A 517 3.93 -14.53 26.33
CA ARG A 517 3.80 -13.07 26.42
C ARG A 517 2.82 -12.65 27.51
N THR A 518 1.72 -13.38 27.68
CA THR A 518 0.76 -13.14 28.76
C THR A 518 1.44 -13.29 30.11
N PHE A 519 2.18 -14.38 30.32
CA PHE A 519 2.98 -14.59 31.52
C PHE A 519 3.99 -13.45 31.76
N LEU A 520 4.75 -13.02 30.74
CA LEU A 520 5.69 -11.90 30.91
C LEU A 520 4.98 -10.58 31.23
N SER A 521 3.82 -10.29 30.64
CA SER A 521 3.06 -9.08 30.98
C SER A 521 2.57 -9.09 32.43
N ILE A 522 2.28 -10.29 32.97
CA ILE A 522 1.97 -10.46 34.40
C ILE A 522 3.21 -10.18 35.25
N MET A 523 4.39 -10.66 34.84
CA MET A 523 5.66 -10.42 35.53
C MET A 523 6.09 -8.95 35.49
N ASP A 524 5.96 -8.28 34.34
CA ASP A 524 6.29 -6.86 34.17
C ASP A 524 5.36 -5.96 35.01
N ALA A 525 4.15 -6.43 35.34
CA ALA A 525 3.20 -5.73 36.22
C ALA A 525 3.48 -5.93 37.72
N ASN A 526 4.47 -6.75 38.11
CA ASN A 526 4.71 -7.12 39.51
C ASN A 526 4.97 -5.91 40.42
N ASP A 527 5.78 -4.93 40.00
CA ASP A 527 6.11 -3.76 40.83
C ASP A 527 4.85 -2.94 41.17
N ALA A 528 4.01 -2.70 40.17
CA ALA A 528 2.74 -2.00 40.36
C ALA A 528 1.74 -2.84 41.17
N PHE A 529 1.74 -4.16 40.98
CA PHE A 529 0.90 -5.09 41.74
C PHE A 529 1.27 -5.11 43.23
N PHE A 530 2.57 -5.19 43.55
CA PHE A 530 3.04 -5.20 44.94
C PHE A 530 2.84 -3.84 45.63
N ALA A 531 2.90 -2.72 44.91
CA ALA A 531 2.65 -1.40 45.46
C ALA A 531 1.24 -1.23 46.05
N LEU A 532 0.25 -1.96 45.51
CA LEU A 532 -1.15 -1.91 45.95
C LEU A 532 -1.40 -2.66 47.28
N GLU A 533 -0.42 -3.41 47.81
CA GLU A 533 -0.58 -4.18 49.06
C GLU A 533 -1.02 -3.28 50.23
N ARG A 534 -0.37 -2.11 50.36
CA ARG A 534 -0.65 -1.19 51.47
C ARG A 534 -2.08 -0.64 51.39
N ASP A 535 -2.52 -0.29 50.18
CA ASP A 535 -3.85 0.28 49.97
C ASP A 535 -4.93 -0.80 50.15
N LEU A 536 -4.68 -2.03 49.69
CA LEU A 536 -5.56 -3.18 49.92
C LEU A 536 -5.66 -3.53 51.40
N ARG A 537 -4.57 -3.49 52.19
CA ARG A 537 -4.68 -3.73 53.64
C ARG A 537 -5.33 -2.56 54.38
N GLY A 538 -5.12 -1.33 53.91
CA GLY A 538 -5.63 -0.10 54.54
C GLY A 538 -7.14 0.07 54.49
N VAL A 539 -7.82 -0.52 53.50
CA VAL A 539 -9.27 -0.37 53.30
C VAL A 539 -10.10 -1.42 54.09
N GLN A 540 -9.46 -2.44 54.68
CA GLN A 540 -10.15 -3.50 55.44
C GLN A 540 -11.04 -2.95 56.57
N GLY A 541 -10.53 -1.99 57.36
CA GLY A 541 -11.30 -1.38 58.44
C GLY A 541 -12.47 -0.50 57.96
N LEU A 542 -12.35 0.08 56.76
CA LEU A 542 -13.40 0.88 56.14
C LEU A 542 -14.56 0.01 55.63
N VAL A 543 -14.24 -1.16 55.07
CA VAL A 543 -15.24 -2.13 54.59
C VAL A 543 -16.04 -2.70 55.76
N ALA A 544 -15.38 -3.02 56.87
CA ALA A 544 -16.03 -3.61 58.05
C ALA A 544 -16.88 -2.60 58.85
N THR A 545 -16.36 -1.40 59.12
CA THR A 545 -16.98 -0.46 60.09
C THR A 545 -17.00 1.01 59.66
N GLY A 546 -16.44 1.34 58.49
CA GLY A 546 -16.32 2.73 58.02
C GLY A 546 -17.55 3.24 57.27
N ASP A 547 -17.47 4.50 56.83
CA ASP A 547 -18.50 5.14 56.00
C ASP A 547 -18.74 4.33 54.71
N ARG A 548 -20.01 4.03 54.42
CA ARG A 548 -20.42 3.19 53.28
C ARG A 548 -19.96 3.78 51.94
N ALA A 549 -20.17 5.08 51.74
CA ALA A 549 -19.84 5.73 50.47
C ALA A 549 -18.32 5.77 50.25
N VAL A 550 -17.55 6.00 51.33
CA VAL A 550 -16.08 5.96 51.29
C VAL A 550 -15.58 4.54 51.01
N ALA A 551 -16.17 3.52 51.64
CA ALA A 551 -15.81 2.12 51.42
C ALA A 551 -16.16 1.63 49.99
N GLU A 552 -17.33 2.00 49.48
CA GLU A 552 -17.76 1.70 48.11
C GLU A 552 -16.79 2.32 47.07
N GLU A 553 -16.45 3.60 47.23
CA GLU A 553 -15.54 4.28 46.29
C GLU A 553 -14.10 3.77 46.41
N SER A 554 -13.64 3.40 47.62
CA SER A 554 -12.31 2.81 47.81
C SER A 554 -12.21 1.42 47.17
N ALA A 555 -13.24 0.57 47.31
CA ALA A 555 -13.30 -0.73 46.65
C ALA A 555 -13.37 -0.58 45.11
N LYS A 556 -14.08 0.44 44.61
CA LYS A 556 -14.13 0.77 43.19
C LYS A 556 -12.78 1.25 42.65
N ALA A 557 -12.09 2.13 43.37
CA ALA A 557 -10.78 2.64 43.00
C ALA A 557 -9.73 1.52 42.96
N LEU A 558 -9.67 0.68 44.01
CA LEU A 558 -8.80 -0.49 44.05
C LEU A 558 -9.15 -1.51 42.95
N GLY A 559 -10.44 -1.76 42.71
CA GLY A 559 -10.87 -2.63 41.61
C GLY A 559 -10.44 -2.10 40.24
N SER A 560 -10.45 -0.78 40.05
CA SER A 560 -9.93 -0.16 38.82
C SER A 560 -8.42 -0.25 38.72
N ALA A 561 -7.70 -0.07 39.84
CA ALA A 561 -6.23 -0.16 39.88
C ALA A 561 -5.75 -1.58 39.57
N PHE A 562 -6.29 -2.60 40.25
CA PHE A 562 -6.01 -4.00 39.95
C PHE A 562 -6.49 -4.39 38.55
N GLY A 563 -7.63 -3.87 38.09
CA GLY A 563 -8.13 -4.15 36.74
C GLY A 563 -7.28 -3.58 35.59
N ALA A 564 -6.35 -2.67 35.88
CA ALA A 564 -5.38 -2.19 34.90
C ALA A 564 -4.11 -3.07 34.83
N LEU A 565 -3.93 -4.02 35.75
CA LEU A 565 -2.76 -4.89 35.86
C LEU A 565 -3.04 -6.27 35.27
N ALA A 566 -2.08 -6.82 34.52
CA ALA A 566 -2.20 -8.15 33.94
C ALA A 566 -2.26 -9.25 35.02
N GLY A 567 -3.21 -10.18 34.88
CA GLY A 567 -3.37 -11.34 35.76
C GLY A 567 -4.06 -11.04 37.11
N ALA A 568 -4.62 -9.85 37.31
CA ALA A 568 -5.30 -9.45 38.55
C ALA A 568 -6.84 -9.54 38.48
N ASP A 569 -7.39 -10.28 37.51
CA ASP A 569 -8.83 -10.36 37.24
C ASP A 569 -9.64 -10.96 38.41
N GLU A 570 -9.10 -11.95 39.11
CA GLU A 570 -9.76 -12.56 40.27
C GLU A 570 -9.95 -11.54 41.41
N ILE A 571 -8.91 -10.75 41.69
CA ILE A 571 -8.92 -9.70 42.73
C ILE A 571 -9.88 -8.59 42.32
N ARG A 572 -9.82 -8.13 41.06
CA ARG A 572 -10.77 -7.17 40.50
C ARG A 572 -12.21 -7.66 40.63
N SER A 573 -12.46 -8.94 40.33
CA SER A 573 -13.79 -9.56 40.42
C SER A 573 -14.30 -9.56 41.86
N ALA A 574 -13.46 -9.95 42.82
CA ALA A 574 -13.77 -9.91 44.25
C ALA A 574 -14.07 -8.48 44.74
N LEU A 575 -13.22 -7.50 44.42
CA LEU A 575 -13.44 -6.09 44.76
C LEU A 575 -14.71 -5.51 44.11
N SER A 576 -15.07 -5.98 42.92
CA SER A 576 -16.33 -5.63 42.24
C SER A 576 -17.56 -6.19 42.97
N LYS A 577 -17.44 -7.33 43.65
CA LYS A 577 -18.49 -7.87 44.52
C LYS A 577 -18.60 -7.07 45.81
N VAL A 578 -17.47 -6.72 46.45
CA VAL A 578 -17.44 -5.82 47.61
C VAL A 578 -18.18 -4.51 47.33
N ARG A 579 -17.85 -3.85 46.21
CA ARG A 579 -18.55 -2.64 45.76
C ARG A 579 -20.06 -2.86 45.58
N ARG A 580 -20.48 -3.99 45.02
CA ARG A 580 -21.90 -4.34 44.82
C ARG A 580 -22.65 -4.56 46.14
N SER A 581 -21.97 -5.12 47.14
CA SER A 581 -22.50 -5.36 48.48
C SER A 581 -22.59 -4.08 49.33
N LEU A 582 -21.96 -2.98 48.89
CA LEU A 582 -21.96 -1.67 49.54
C LEU A 582 -22.70 -0.57 48.75
N ARG A 583 -23.45 -0.92 47.70
CA ARG A 583 -24.13 0.03 46.81
C ARG A 583 -25.23 0.81 47.53
N GLU A 584 -25.51 2.03 47.07
CA GLU A 584 -26.67 2.80 47.54
C GLU A 584 -27.97 1.97 47.47
N GLY A 585 -28.66 1.85 48.62
CA GLY A 585 -29.87 1.04 48.78
C GLY A 585 -29.64 -0.44 49.14
N ARG A 586 -28.40 -0.92 49.22
CA ARG A 586 -28.03 -2.29 49.63
C ARG A 586 -26.70 -2.29 50.39
N GLU A 587 -26.77 -2.44 51.71
CA GLU A 587 -25.59 -2.50 52.58
C GLU A 587 -25.53 -3.84 53.31
N ASP A 588 -24.74 -4.76 52.75
CA ASP A 588 -24.51 -6.11 53.29
C ASP A 588 -23.04 -6.21 53.71
N ARG A 589 -22.75 -5.78 54.94
CA ARG A 589 -21.38 -5.65 55.47
C ARG A 589 -20.70 -6.99 55.71
N GLU A 590 -21.46 -8.01 56.09
CA GLU A 590 -20.96 -9.36 56.31
C GLU A 590 -20.47 -9.95 54.98
N LYS A 591 -21.31 -9.86 53.94
CA LYS A 591 -20.93 -10.29 52.60
C LYS A 591 -19.81 -9.45 52.00
N ALA A 592 -19.80 -8.14 52.24
CA ALA A 592 -18.71 -7.27 51.79
C ALA A 592 -17.37 -7.62 52.45
N ALA A 593 -17.38 -8.04 53.72
CA ALA A 593 -16.18 -8.50 54.42
C ALA A 593 -15.70 -9.87 53.93
N GLU A 594 -16.63 -10.79 53.61
CA GLU A 594 -16.33 -12.08 52.98
C GLU A 594 -15.68 -11.88 51.59
N ASP A 595 -16.34 -11.12 50.70
CA ASP A 595 -15.81 -10.82 49.36
C ASP A 595 -14.46 -10.06 49.42
N TRP A 596 -14.21 -9.29 50.49
CA TRP A 596 -12.94 -8.61 50.73
C TRP A 596 -11.84 -9.59 51.18
N SER A 597 -12.19 -10.53 52.06
CA SER A 597 -11.30 -11.61 52.47
C SER A 597 -10.88 -12.45 51.27
N ASP A 598 -11.81 -12.72 50.35
CA ASP A 598 -11.51 -13.40 49.08
C ASP A 598 -10.50 -12.60 48.23
N ALA A 599 -10.65 -11.28 48.15
CA ALA A 599 -9.73 -10.41 47.42
C ALA A 599 -8.31 -10.43 48.03
N VAL A 600 -8.22 -10.39 49.37
CA VAL A 600 -6.93 -10.46 50.10
C VAL A 600 -6.30 -11.85 49.93
N ALA A 601 -7.07 -12.92 50.08
CA ALA A 601 -6.58 -14.27 49.89
C ALA A 601 -6.06 -14.52 48.46
N ALA A 602 -6.79 -14.02 47.45
CA ALA A 602 -6.33 -14.06 46.06
C ALA A 602 -5.03 -13.26 45.84
N PHE A 603 -4.91 -12.09 46.48
CA PHE A 603 -3.69 -11.27 46.42
C PHE A 603 -2.49 -11.97 47.06
N GLU A 604 -2.65 -12.53 48.25
CA GLU A 604 -1.58 -13.25 48.97
C GLU A 604 -1.15 -14.50 48.21
N ALA A 605 -2.10 -15.28 47.70
CA ALA A 605 -1.82 -16.44 46.84
C ALA A 605 -1.04 -16.03 45.59
N GLN A 606 -1.35 -14.87 44.99
CA GLN A 606 -0.62 -14.38 43.82
C GLN A 606 0.79 -13.90 44.12
N ILE A 607 1.01 -13.25 45.27
CA ILE A 607 2.34 -12.77 45.67
C ILE A 607 3.36 -13.90 45.72
N GLU A 608 3.00 -15.04 46.31
CA GLU A 608 3.93 -16.15 46.54
C GLU A 608 4.54 -16.66 45.23
N TRP A 609 3.68 -17.02 44.28
CA TRP A 609 4.16 -17.54 43.00
C TRP A 609 4.76 -16.45 42.10
N ARG A 610 4.24 -15.21 42.13
CA ARG A 610 4.79 -14.09 41.33
C ARG A 610 6.22 -13.77 41.74
N ARG A 611 6.53 -13.78 43.05
CA ARG A 611 7.90 -13.57 43.55
C ARG A 611 8.83 -14.72 43.16
N ALA A 612 8.36 -15.96 43.28
CA ALA A 612 9.15 -17.12 42.87
C ALA A 612 9.43 -17.15 41.37
N ALA A 613 8.47 -16.69 40.54
CA ALA A 613 8.57 -16.68 39.09
C ALA A 613 9.40 -15.51 38.51
N ALA A 614 9.59 -14.42 39.26
CA ALA A 614 10.24 -13.19 38.77
C ALA A 614 11.73 -13.33 38.43
N GLY A 615 12.40 -14.39 38.89
CA GLY A 615 13.83 -14.65 38.62
C GLY A 615 14.06 -15.44 37.34
N ASP A 616 14.69 -16.61 37.50
CA ASP A 616 15.16 -17.45 36.39
C ASP A 616 14.05 -17.86 35.42
N LEU A 617 12.83 -18.08 35.92
CA LEU A 617 11.69 -18.44 35.10
C LEU A 617 11.27 -17.31 34.14
N SER A 618 11.12 -16.08 34.63
CA SER A 618 10.78 -14.93 33.77
C SER A 618 11.86 -14.64 32.74
N ASN A 619 13.13 -14.75 33.13
CA ASN A 619 14.27 -14.59 32.22
C ASN A 619 14.32 -15.69 31.18
N GLY A 620 14.12 -16.95 31.58
CA GLY A 620 14.07 -18.10 30.66
C GLY A 620 12.96 -17.96 29.61
N VAL A 621 11.76 -17.54 30.02
CA VAL A 621 10.65 -17.29 29.08
C VAL A 621 10.96 -16.11 28.15
N ARG A 622 11.65 -15.07 28.63
CA ARG A 622 12.10 -13.94 27.79
C ARG A 622 13.11 -14.40 26.75
N THR A 623 14.11 -15.18 27.14
CA THR A 623 15.11 -15.76 26.23
C THR A 623 14.45 -16.67 25.19
N TYR A 624 13.47 -17.49 25.60
CA TYR A 624 12.67 -18.30 24.68
C TYR A 624 11.97 -17.43 23.63
N LEU A 625 11.22 -16.39 24.05
CA LEU A 625 10.51 -15.51 23.13
C LEU A 625 11.45 -14.76 22.19
N GLU A 626 12.61 -14.30 22.68
CA GLU A 626 13.63 -13.66 21.86
C GLU A 626 14.19 -14.61 20.80
N ALA A 627 14.46 -15.87 21.16
CA ALA A 627 14.99 -16.89 20.25
C ALA A 627 14.00 -17.25 19.13
N ILE A 628 12.71 -17.35 19.43
CA ILE A 628 11.69 -17.71 18.44
C ILE A 628 11.11 -16.51 17.67
N SER A 629 11.41 -15.28 18.10
CA SER A 629 10.77 -14.05 17.62
C SER A 629 10.87 -13.88 16.10
N ASP A 630 12.03 -14.15 15.50
CA ASP A 630 12.26 -13.98 14.05
C ASP A 630 11.89 -15.23 13.22
N THR A 631 11.40 -16.29 13.86
CA THR A 631 10.99 -17.54 13.21
C THR A 631 9.51 -17.82 13.49
N VAL A 632 9.18 -18.85 14.27
CA VAL A 632 7.78 -19.23 14.58
C VAL A 632 7.01 -18.11 15.29
N GLY A 633 7.69 -17.22 16.01
CA GLY A 633 7.10 -16.06 16.66
C GLY A 633 6.86 -14.84 15.76
N ALA A 634 7.30 -14.86 14.49
CA ALA A 634 7.31 -13.68 13.62
C ALA A 634 5.92 -13.05 13.41
N ARG A 635 4.88 -13.89 13.36
CA ARG A 635 3.48 -13.45 13.21
C ARG A 635 2.98 -12.57 14.35
N GLN A 636 3.51 -12.78 15.55
CA GLN A 636 3.07 -12.12 16.78
C GLN A 636 3.89 -10.89 17.12
N GLN A 637 4.86 -10.50 16.29
CA GLN A 637 5.58 -9.24 16.47
C GLN A 637 4.63 -8.05 16.27
N GLU A 638 4.87 -6.95 16.99
CA GLU A 638 4.08 -5.73 16.86
C GLU A 638 4.24 -5.08 15.47
N ARG A 639 5.46 -5.13 14.95
CA ARG A 639 5.85 -4.58 13.65
C ARG A 639 6.79 -5.54 12.93
N LEU A 640 6.80 -5.45 11.60
CA LEU A 640 7.79 -6.15 10.78
C LEU A 640 9.19 -5.61 11.11
N ASN A 641 10.16 -6.50 11.28
CA ASN A 641 11.54 -6.09 11.28
C ASN A 641 12.00 -5.73 9.85
N ARG A 642 13.17 -5.11 9.73
CA ARG A 642 13.66 -4.62 8.44
C ARG A 642 13.83 -5.74 7.41
N ASP A 643 14.32 -6.90 7.82
CA ASP A 643 14.64 -8.01 6.92
C ASP A 643 13.36 -8.71 6.41
N GLN A 644 12.40 -8.95 7.32
CA GLN A 644 11.05 -9.38 6.99
C GLN A 644 10.39 -8.40 6.02
N ALA A 645 10.42 -7.10 6.30
CA ALA A 645 9.83 -6.08 5.44
C ALA A 645 10.44 -6.10 4.03
N LEU A 646 11.76 -6.22 3.92
CA LEU A 646 12.45 -6.29 2.62
C LEU A 646 12.13 -7.58 1.85
N HIS A 647 12.13 -8.74 2.53
CA HIS A 647 11.78 -10.02 1.93
C HIS A 647 10.33 -10.01 1.42
N ILE A 648 9.38 -9.62 2.28
CA ILE A 648 7.97 -9.54 1.95
C ILE A 648 7.75 -8.56 0.80
N SER A 649 8.40 -7.39 0.82
CA SER A 649 8.31 -6.40 -0.27
C SER A 649 8.66 -6.98 -1.64
N GLY A 650 9.69 -7.83 -1.70
CA GLY A 650 10.07 -8.56 -2.91
C GLY A 650 9.02 -9.60 -3.31
N CYS A 651 8.59 -10.42 -2.35
CA CYS A 651 7.60 -11.48 -2.57
C CYS A 651 6.26 -10.94 -3.08
N ILE A 652 5.71 -9.88 -2.47
CA ILE A 652 4.42 -9.28 -2.89
C ILE A 652 4.53 -8.37 -4.13
N ALA A 653 5.74 -8.14 -4.65
CA ALA A 653 5.91 -7.33 -5.86
C ALA A 653 5.59 -8.10 -7.15
N ALA A 654 5.63 -9.44 -7.09
CA ALA A 654 5.23 -10.32 -8.19
C ALA A 654 3.73 -10.59 -8.18
N HIS A 655 3.15 -10.78 -9.37
CA HIS A 655 1.78 -11.24 -9.49
C HIS A 655 1.71 -12.74 -9.22
N ARG A 656 0.75 -13.16 -8.38
CA ARG A 656 0.49 -14.57 -8.07
C ARG A 656 -0.85 -14.98 -8.65
N ASP A 657 -0.82 -15.94 -9.56
CA ASP A 657 -2.03 -16.56 -10.09
C ASP A 657 -2.71 -17.38 -8.98
N ILE A 658 -3.93 -16.97 -8.60
CA ILE A 658 -4.77 -17.66 -7.62
C ILE A 658 -6.02 -18.27 -8.27
N SER A 659 -6.11 -18.25 -9.60
CA SER A 659 -7.32 -18.70 -10.32
C SER A 659 -7.62 -20.17 -10.16
N LEU A 660 -6.63 -21.01 -9.86
CA LEU A 660 -6.87 -22.45 -9.66
C LEU A 660 -7.58 -22.77 -8.34
N ASN A 661 -7.69 -21.79 -7.44
CA ASN A 661 -8.43 -21.91 -6.19
C ASN A 661 -9.92 -21.54 -6.35
N PHE A 662 -10.32 -21.00 -7.51
CA PHE A 662 -11.69 -20.57 -7.82
C PHE A 662 -12.26 -21.41 -8.94
#